data_AF-A0A1E5Q2Z2-F1
#
_entry.id   AF-A0A1E5Q2Z2-F1
#
_cell.length_a   1.000
_cell.length_b   1.000
_cell.length_c   1.000
_cell.angle_alpha   90.00
_cell.angle_beta   90.00
_cell.angle_gamma   90.00
#
_symmetry.space_group_name_H-M   'P 1'
#
loop_
_entity.id
_entity.type
_entity.pdbx_description
1 polymer ?
#
loop_
_entity_poly.entity_id
_entity_poly.type
_entity_poly.pdbx_seq_one_letter_code
_entity_poly.pdbx_strand_id
1 'polypeptide(L)'
;MSVSAAAPVSPSASYAARRLDRALRTSTLHEDATTRERARSRADRWRQVLAGIASGSLTIGSRTPVADLPAWVTPEVVTGGFATGSAAAGGPLLPYEEEAARLAGVPATRSDLFAHFLTEDGLAHLWSLLDSGHYDVRVPEEAALPTVAWLVRAEDFDAAAELVTAIRPFADRLRFLPRPADRPSAGAGAVYRRTVGEAGAALARRRPNAAVEAQREALTVWAPFEDELLAHRLAAASGRPDPCWHADGASLLARYEALAAAHTRCTKHRDPKSNAAVLRRALEEELAGRAPAPRLTGLLRTVVTSMVAKRGAPGSPEHTRLRRLQADQAALPAHHALAALVLRRLSRLDQDSGTADVDAPLAPVTEREALETGLPVGAAVPPAIGKPVRAALSAPLEELVKRGVVVSAEVLAELVPQLVAAVTAGQYADEPLRNLMAGTYRAFRGRRSLLLLNLQHQVRIEELPWLRSVSAHRSTDPGAHDQAEEAVRRLGELAVSAFPATVLPNPLVRELSQLGRQAELGTPFVEELAADIFMGTFSPKFLVAARIAADLLEGSLYERYYGIDYAGLRAMAVAQAAETALRGRPSRSAEQFAELCAERAGSKGRSWRPAVNGTVIEQAQILTTHNLATLVSRVRIAPPAGWAALARDCFDTVCRLVNRTAGTPTPSAVKDAAYAWRQMLFHLSLCEEAERVAVLAWIEADSTRRTPLVRARLAPALAGLRLVAAGASFGPDGTAEHGRARRLLGWSADGHWMRAIEAPKHNHTATHRT
;
A
#
# COMPACT_ATOMS: atom_id res chain seq x y z
N MET A 1 -40.62 -21.97 25.50
CA MET A 1 -40.77 -21.14 24.29
C MET A 1 -39.49 -21.23 23.50
N SER A 2 -39.57 -21.80 22.29
CA SER A 2 -38.43 -22.17 21.47
C SER A 2 -37.66 -20.93 21.01
N VAL A 3 -36.38 -20.88 21.36
CA VAL A 3 -35.42 -19.87 20.88
C VAL A 3 -35.18 -20.17 19.40
N SER A 4 -35.77 -19.35 18.53
CA SER A 4 -35.52 -19.39 17.09
C SER A 4 -34.03 -19.10 16.84
N ALA A 5 -33.27 -20.13 16.49
CA ALA A 5 -31.91 -20.00 16.03
C ALA A 5 -31.92 -19.21 14.72
N ALA A 6 -31.44 -17.97 14.77
CA ALA A 6 -31.30 -17.12 13.59
C ALA A 6 -30.44 -17.83 12.53
N ALA A 7 -30.96 -17.94 11.30
CA ALA A 7 -30.24 -18.53 10.17
C ALA A 7 -28.89 -17.81 9.95
N PRO A 8 -27.81 -18.55 9.63
CA PRO A 8 -26.50 -17.94 9.41
C PRO A 8 -26.52 -17.02 8.18
N VAL A 9 -26.00 -15.81 8.39
CA VAL A 9 -25.82 -14.78 7.38
C VAL A 9 -24.92 -15.31 6.27
N SER A 10 -25.39 -15.37 5.02
CA SER A 10 -24.56 -15.79 3.88
C SER A 10 -24.55 -14.73 2.76
N PRO A 11 -23.76 -13.65 2.89
CA PRO A 11 -23.59 -12.63 1.84
C PRO A 11 -22.60 -13.06 0.73
N SER A 12 -22.13 -14.31 0.74
CA SER A 12 -20.86 -14.73 0.13
C SER A 12 -20.91 -14.97 -1.38
N ALA A 13 -21.97 -15.62 -1.90
CA ALA A 13 -22.03 -16.05 -3.30
C ALA A 13 -22.20 -14.90 -4.30
N SER A 14 -23.01 -13.88 -3.98
CA SER A 14 -23.27 -12.76 -4.88
C SER A 14 -22.05 -11.85 -5.06
N TYR A 15 -21.25 -11.66 -4.02
CA TYR A 15 -19.97 -10.96 -4.12
C TYR A 15 -18.98 -11.73 -4.99
N ALA A 16 -18.83 -13.04 -4.76
CA ALA A 16 -17.96 -13.91 -5.56
C ALA A 16 -18.36 -13.91 -7.05
N ALA A 17 -19.66 -14.01 -7.35
CA ALA A 17 -20.18 -13.95 -8.72
C ALA A 17 -19.86 -12.62 -9.43
N ARG A 18 -20.03 -11.47 -8.76
CA ARG A 18 -19.64 -10.16 -9.33
C ARG A 18 -18.14 -10.04 -9.58
N ARG A 19 -17.31 -10.63 -8.70
CA ARG A 19 -15.86 -10.64 -8.88
C ARG A 19 -15.44 -11.52 -10.06
N LEU A 20 -16.11 -12.66 -10.26
CA LEU A 20 -15.92 -13.51 -11.42
C LEU A 20 -16.27 -12.78 -12.73
N ASP A 21 -17.46 -12.16 -12.82
CA ASP A 21 -17.88 -11.40 -14.02
C ASP A 21 -16.84 -10.32 -14.38
N ARG A 22 -16.39 -9.54 -13.39
CA ARG A 22 -15.35 -8.53 -13.61
C ARG A 22 -14.03 -9.13 -14.12
N ALA A 23 -13.61 -10.27 -13.57
CA ALA A 23 -12.39 -10.94 -14.01
C ALA A 23 -12.51 -11.45 -15.45
N LEU A 24 -13.66 -12.03 -15.82
CA LEU A 24 -13.94 -12.50 -17.18
C LEU A 24 -13.98 -11.36 -18.20
N ARG A 25 -14.63 -10.24 -17.88
CA ARG A 25 -14.60 -9.05 -18.74
C ARG A 25 -13.19 -8.53 -18.97
N THR A 26 -12.36 -8.55 -17.92
CA THR A 26 -10.96 -8.10 -18.04
C THR A 26 -10.12 -9.08 -18.88
N SER A 27 -10.37 -10.38 -18.77
CA SER A 27 -9.60 -11.38 -19.52
C SER A 27 -9.89 -11.38 -21.01
N THR A 28 -11.05 -10.86 -21.44
CA THR A 28 -11.44 -10.75 -22.85
C THR A 28 -11.14 -9.37 -23.44
N LEU A 29 -11.40 -8.29 -22.71
CA LEU A 29 -11.41 -6.93 -23.28
C LEU A 29 -10.11 -6.13 -23.08
N HIS A 30 -9.19 -6.58 -22.21
CA HIS A 30 -7.99 -5.78 -21.89
C HIS A 30 -6.94 -5.84 -23.03
N GLU A 31 -6.35 -4.70 -23.39
CA GLU A 31 -5.40 -4.57 -24.52
C GLU A 31 -4.09 -5.36 -24.28
N ASP A 32 -3.55 -5.31 -23.05
CA ASP A 32 -2.33 -6.04 -22.66
C ASP A 32 -2.58 -7.54 -22.37
N ALA A 33 -1.83 -8.40 -23.08
CA ALA A 33 -1.89 -9.85 -22.97
C ALA A 33 -1.54 -10.38 -21.57
N THR A 34 -0.56 -9.77 -20.89
CA THR A 34 -0.16 -10.23 -19.55
C THR A 34 -1.25 -9.94 -18.51
N THR A 35 -1.94 -8.80 -18.67
CA THR A 35 -3.09 -8.46 -17.85
C THR A 35 -4.29 -9.37 -18.13
N ARG A 36 -4.53 -9.77 -19.39
CA ARG A 36 -5.56 -10.77 -19.72
C ARG A 36 -5.29 -12.10 -19.04
N GLU A 37 -4.04 -12.59 -19.08
CA GLU A 37 -3.67 -13.86 -18.46
C GLU A 37 -3.85 -13.85 -16.94
N ARG A 38 -3.39 -12.78 -16.27
CA ARG A 38 -3.66 -12.58 -14.84
C ARG A 38 -5.15 -12.53 -14.52
N ALA A 39 -5.96 -12.00 -15.41
CA ALA A 39 -7.41 -11.95 -15.23
C ALA A 39 -8.06 -13.33 -15.39
N ARG A 40 -7.58 -14.20 -16.30
CA ARG A 40 -8.02 -15.60 -16.41
C ARG A 40 -7.74 -16.38 -15.13
N SER A 41 -6.50 -16.35 -14.64
CA SER A 41 -6.13 -16.97 -13.36
C SER A 41 -6.97 -16.46 -12.17
N ARG A 42 -7.38 -15.19 -12.16
CA ARG A 42 -8.32 -14.68 -11.15
C ARG A 42 -9.73 -15.24 -11.35
N ALA A 43 -10.21 -15.36 -12.58
CA ALA A 43 -11.52 -15.93 -12.89
C ALA A 43 -11.58 -17.39 -12.44
N ASP A 44 -10.55 -18.19 -12.69
CA ASP A 44 -10.50 -19.60 -12.30
C ASP A 44 -10.58 -19.77 -10.79
N ARG A 45 -9.86 -18.94 -10.02
CA ARG A 45 -9.96 -18.95 -8.55
C ARG A 45 -11.36 -18.57 -8.06
N TRP A 46 -12.02 -17.60 -8.68
CA TRP A 46 -13.40 -17.27 -8.31
C TRP A 46 -14.41 -18.36 -8.70
N ARG A 47 -14.16 -19.12 -9.78
CA ARG A 47 -14.93 -20.33 -10.11
C ARG A 47 -14.76 -21.40 -9.04
N GLN A 48 -13.53 -21.65 -8.59
CA GLN A 48 -13.25 -22.59 -7.49
C GLN A 48 -14.00 -22.21 -6.21
N VAL A 49 -13.97 -20.93 -5.83
CA VAL A 49 -14.73 -20.42 -4.67
C VAL A 49 -16.23 -20.72 -4.82
N LEU A 50 -16.83 -20.39 -5.96
CA LEU A 50 -18.27 -20.62 -6.19
C LEU A 50 -18.62 -22.11 -6.22
N ALA A 51 -17.79 -22.93 -6.87
CA ALA A 51 -17.98 -24.37 -6.93
C ALA A 51 -17.90 -25.01 -5.54
N GLY A 52 -16.90 -24.63 -4.73
CA GLY A 52 -16.75 -25.14 -3.37
C GLY A 52 -17.86 -24.70 -2.41
N ILE A 53 -18.40 -23.48 -2.58
CA ILE A 53 -19.61 -23.06 -1.87
C ILE A 53 -20.80 -23.93 -2.27
N ALA A 54 -20.98 -24.19 -3.58
CA ALA A 54 -22.10 -24.97 -4.09
C ALA A 54 -22.02 -26.46 -3.69
N SER A 55 -20.83 -27.03 -3.61
CA SER A 55 -20.61 -28.42 -3.20
C SER A 55 -20.55 -28.61 -1.68
N GLY A 56 -20.56 -27.54 -0.88
CA GLY A 56 -20.42 -27.60 0.57
C GLY A 56 -19.01 -27.89 1.08
N SER A 57 -18.00 -27.98 0.21
CA SER A 57 -16.59 -28.15 0.60
C SER A 57 -15.97 -26.87 1.15
N LEU A 58 -16.62 -25.72 0.93
CA LEU A 58 -16.25 -24.43 1.49
C LEU A 58 -17.32 -23.86 2.43
N THR A 59 -16.92 -23.55 3.66
CA THR A 59 -17.73 -22.82 4.65
C THR A 59 -17.17 -21.41 4.87
N ILE A 60 -17.64 -20.45 4.08
CA ILE A 60 -17.19 -19.04 4.18
C ILE A 60 -17.63 -18.43 5.52
N GLY A 61 -16.74 -17.65 6.16
CA GLY A 61 -16.99 -17.08 7.49
C GLY A 61 -16.48 -17.95 8.65
N SER A 62 -15.87 -19.10 8.35
CA SER A 62 -15.31 -20.05 9.32
C SER A 62 -13.78 -19.93 9.44
N ARG A 63 -13.23 -20.23 10.62
CA ARG A 63 -11.80 -20.41 10.89
C ARG A 63 -11.21 -21.63 10.18
N THR A 64 -12.05 -22.60 9.82
CA THR A 64 -11.71 -23.79 9.02
C THR A 64 -12.61 -23.79 7.78
N PRO A 65 -12.32 -22.94 6.79
CA PRO A 65 -13.23 -22.72 5.67
C PRO A 65 -13.18 -23.82 4.62
N VAL A 66 -12.18 -24.69 4.63
CA VAL A 66 -12.01 -25.80 3.68
C VAL A 66 -12.23 -27.11 4.42
N ALA A 67 -13.11 -27.97 3.88
CA ALA A 67 -13.32 -29.32 4.41
C ALA A 67 -12.00 -30.12 4.45
N ASP A 68 -11.85 -30.98 5.46
CA ASP A 68 -10.71 -31.88 5.66
C ASP A 68 -9.33 -31.21 5.82
N LEU A 69 -9.26 -29.88 5.89
CA LEU A 69 -8.05 -29.15 6.25
C LEU A 69 -8.14 -28.64 7.69
N PRO A 70 -7.16 -28.97 8.55
CA PRO A 70 -7.14 -28.48 9.92
C PRO A 70 -6.85 -26.97 9.94
N ALA A 71 -7.21 -26.31 11.04
CA ALA A 71 -7.12 -24.85 11.18
C ALA A 71 -5.69 -24.29 11.01
N TRP A 72 -4.65 -25.11 11.21
CA TRP A 72 -3.26 -24.69 11.06
C TRP A 72 -2.79 -24.65 9.60
N VAL A 73 -3.46 -25.36 8.69
CA VAL A 73 -3.13 -25.31 7.25
C VAL A 73 -3.52 -23.95 6.70
N THR A 74 -2.59 -23.33 5.99
CA THR A 74 -2.76 -22.06 5.31
C THR A 74 -3.59 -22.25 4.05
N PRO A 75 -4.83 -21.74 3.99
CA PRO A 75 -5.61 -21.78 2.76
C PRO A 75 -5.08 -20.76 1.75
N GLU A 76 -5.23 -21.06 0.46
CA GLU A 76 -5.13 -20.04 -0.58
C GLU A 76 -6.38 -19.15 -0.51
N VAL A 77 -6.17 -17.83 -0.45
CA VAL A 77 -7.23 -16.83 -0.24
C VAL A 77 -7.22 -15.75 -1.31
N VAL A 78 -8.39 -15.47 -1.88
CA VAL A 78 -8.61 -14.36 -2.83
C VAL A 78 -9.12 -13.09 -2.15
N THR A 79 -9.20 -12.00 -2.92
CA THR A 79 -9.61 -10.68 -2.42
C THR A 79 -10.95 -10.73 -1.68
N GLY A 80 -10.98 -10.17 -0.47
CA GLY A 80 -12.15 -10.19 0.41
C GLY A 80 -12.15 -11.36 1.40
N GLY A 81 -11.08 -12.14 1.48
CA GLY A 81 -10.91 -13.18 2.50
C GLY A 81 -11.54 -14.53 2.18
N PHE A 82 -11.85 -14.80 0.91
CA PHE A 82 -12.48 -16.05 0.48
C PHE A 82 -11.41 -17.12 0.20
N ALA A 83 -11.51 -18.27 0.87
CA ALA A 83 -10.67 -19.42 0.57
C ALA A 83 -11.06 -20.05 -0.77
N THR A 84 -10.08 -20.50 -1.57
CA THR A 84 -10.32 -21.15 -2.87
C THR A 84 -10.64 -22.64 -2.75
N GLY A 85 -10.31 -23.25 -1.60
CA GLY A 85 -10.39 -24.70 -1.37
C GLY A 85 -9.03 -25.40 -1.46
N SER A 86 -7.99 -24.70 -1.91
CA SER A 86 -6.62 -25.22 -1.96
C SER A 86 -5.80 -24.73 -0.76
N ALA A 87 -4.80 -25.52 -0.36
CA ALA A 87 -3.78 -25.09 0.59
C ALA A 87 -2.66 -24.33 -0.13
N ALA A 88 -2.11 -23.29 0.49
CA ALA A 88 -1.02 -22.49 -0.08
C ALA A 88 0.29 -23.29 -0.20
N ALA A 89 0.50 -24.27 0.68
CA ALA A 89 1.60 -25.23 0.62
C ALA A 89 1.31 -26.43 -0.31
N GLY A 90 0.15 -26.46 -0.99
CA GLY A 90 -0.23 -27.52 -1.92
C GLY A 90 0.13 -27.22 -3.37
N GLY A 91 -0.50 -27.94 -4.30
CA GLY A 91 -0.27 -27.80 -5.75
C GLY A 91 0.83 -28.73 -6.28
N PRO A 92 1.26 -28.56 -7.55
CA PRO A 92 2.36 -29.32 -8.15
C PRO A 92 3.67 -29.20 -7.36
N LEU A 93 4.61 -30.13 -7.56
CA LEU A 93 5.97 -29.99 -7.06
C LEU A 93 6.62 -28.73 -7.65
N LEU A 94 7.39 -28.04 -6.82
CA LEU A 94 8.23 -26.92 -7.25
C LEU A 94 9.60 -27.41 -7.72
N PRO A 95 10.33 -26.65 -8.56
CA PRO A 95 11.62 -27.09 -9.10
C PRO A 95 12.65 -27.52 -8.04
N TYR A 96 12.62 -26.91 -6.84
CA TYR A 96 13.53 -27.31 -5.77
C TYR A 96 13.09 -28.59 -5.04
N GLU A 97 11.80 -28.93 -5.04
CA GLU A 97 11.31 -30.22 -4.51
C GLU A 97 11.70 -31.35 -5.47
N GLU A 98 11.59 -31.10 -6.78
CA GLU A 98 12.04 -32.05 -7.82
C GLU A 98 13.56 -32.30 -7.73
N GLU A 99 14.34 -31.24 -7.54
CA GLU A 99 15.78 -31.35 -7.34
C GLU A 99 16.13 -32.09 -6.04
N ALA A 100 15.42 -31.81 -4.94
CA ALA A 100 15.59 -32.55 -3.69
C ALA A 100 15.31 -34.05 -3.87
N ALA A 101 14.26 -34.42 -4.63
CA ALA A 101 13.94 -35.83 -4.89
C ALA A 101 15.04 -36.50 -5.73
N ARG A 102 15.55 -35.79 -6.74
CA ARG A 102 16.65 -36.25 -7.58
C ARG A 102 17.93 -36.50 -6.76
N LEU A 103 18.27 -35.57 -5.87
CA LEU A 103 19.45 -35.69 -4.99
C LEU A 103 19.30 -36.82 -3.96
N ALA A 104 18.09 -37.00 -3.44
CA ALA A 104 17.76 -38.07 -2.49
C ALA A 104 17.63 -39.47 -3.14
N GLY A 105 17.58 -39.55 -4.48
CA GLY A 105 17.39 -40.81 -5.19
C GLY A 105 16.00 -41.43 -5.00
N VAL A 106 14.99 -40.62 -4.67
CA VAL A 106 13.60 -41.06 -4.44
C VAL A 106 12.68 -40.58 -5.57
N PRO A 107 11.50 -41.20 -5.76
CA PRO A 107 10.51 -40.69 -6.70
C PRO A 107 10.14 -39.24 -6.38
N ALA A 108 9.87 -38.44 -7.42
CA ALA A 108 9.48 -37.03 -7.28
C ALA A 108 8.02 -36.87 -6.81
N THR A 109 7.71 -37.44 -5.65
CA THR A 109 6.43 -37.28 -4.95
C THR A 109 6.66 -36.69 -3.57
N ARG A 110 5.69 -35.93 -3.05
CA ARG A 110 5.82 -35.33 -1.71
C ARG A 110 5.86 -36.36 -0.60
N SER A 111 5.17 -37.49 -0.75
CA SER A 111 5.17 -38.57 0.25
C SER A 111 6.55 -39.23 0.35
N ASP A 112 7.20 -39.49 -0.78
CA ASP A 112 8.54 -40.10 -0.81
C ASP A 112 9.60 -39.14 -0.26
N LEU A 113 9.52 -37.86 -0.65
CA LEU A 113 10.35 -36.80 -0.07
C LEU A 113 10.16 -36.71 1.45
N PHE A 114 8.91 -36.64 1.93
CA PHE A 114 8.62 -36.57 3.35
C PHE A 114 9.21 -37.75 4.12
N ALA A 115 9.08 -38.97 3.59
CA ALA A 115 9.65 -40.17 4.20
C ALA A 115 11.19 -40.13 4.23
N HIS A 116 11.83 -39.71 3.12
CA HIS A 116 13.29 -39.56 3.05
C HIS A 116 13.81 -38.57 4.11
N PHE A 117 13.15 -37.43 4.30
CA PHE A 117 13.57 -36.41 5.26
C PHE A 117 13.36 -36.80 6.75
N LEU A 118 12.82 -37.98 7.02
CA LEU A 118 12.78 -38.60 8.35
C LEU A 118 13.87 -39.66 8.56
N THR A 119 14.70 -39.93 7.55
CA THR A 119 15.88 -40.81 7.65
C THR A 119 17.10 -40.06 8.19
N GLU A 120 18.15 -40.78 8.57
CA GLU A 120 19.41 -40.17 9.03
C GLU A 120 20.01 -39.21 7.99
N ASP A 121 20.10 -39.63 6.72
CA ASP A 121 20.61 -38.79 5.62
C ASP A 121 19.76 -37.52 5.42
N GLY A 122 18.43 -37.68 5.47
CA GLY A 122 17.50 -36.57 5.32
C GLY A 122 17.59 -35.57 6.48
N LEU A 123 17.72 -36.06 7.72
CA LEU A 123 17.92 -35.23 8.90
C LEU A 123 19.27 -34.50 8.86
N ALA A 124 20.34 -35.17 8.42
CA ALA A 124 21.66 -34.55 8.25
C ALA A 124 21.62 -33.38 7.24
N HIS A 125 20.88 -33.54 6.14
CA HIS A 125 20.65 -32.44 5.21
C HIS A 125 19.92 -31.25 5.86
N LEU A 126 18.84 -31.52 6.62
CA LEU A 126 18.10 -30.47 7.32
C LEU A 126 18.95 -29.76 8.38
N TRP A 127 19.81 -30.47 9.11
CA TRP A 127 20.78 -29.85 10.02
C TRP A 127 21.74 -28.92 9.28
N SER A 128 22.26 -29.34 8.12
CA SER A 128 23.12 -28.47 7.30
C SER A 128 22.40 -27.18 6.88
N LEU A 129 21.11 -27.24 6.55
CA LEU A 129 20.32 -26.05 6.25
C LEU A 129 20.14 -25.16 7.49
N LEU A 130 19.79 -25.77 8.63
CA LEU A 130 19.62 -25.08 9.91
C LEU A 130 20.90 -24.35 10.36
N ASP A 131 22.05 -25.00 10.23
CA ASP A 131 23.35 -24.45 10.66
C ASP A 131 23.86 -23.36 9.72
N SER A 132 23.67 -23.52 8.41
CA SER A 132 24.07 -22.51 7.43
C SER A 132 23.10 -21.32 7.34
N GLY A 133 21.84 -21.53 7.73
CA GLY A 133 20.77 -20.56 7.49
C GLY A 133 20.40 -20.37 6.02
N HIS A 134 20.94 -21.19 5.10
CA HIS A 134 20.77 -21.12 3.64
C HIS A 134 19.43 -21.69 3.18
N TYR A 135 18.34 -21.18 3.77
CA TYR A 135 16.99 -21.57 3.43
C TYR A 135 16.02 -20.42 3.66
N ASP A 136 14.83 -20.57 3.07
CA ASP A 136 13.74 -19.62 3.18
C ASP A 136 12.41 -20.35 3.45
N VAL A 137 11.60 -19.73 4.30
CA VAL A 137 10.26 -20.19 4.68
C VAL A 137 9.28 -19.21 4.06
N ARG A 138 8.61 -19.62 2.98
CA ARG A 138 7.62 -18.83 2.23
C ARG A 138 6.21 -19.06 2.71
N VAL A 139 5.91 -20.29 3.11
CA VAL A 139 4.66 -20.64 3.80
C VAL A 139 5.01 -21.34 5.12
N PRO A 140 4.26 -21.11 6.22
CA PRO A 140 4.65 -21.61 7.53
C PRO A 140 4.88 -23.12 7.60
N GLU A 141 4.16 -23.89 6.79
CA GLU A 141 4.26 -25.35 6.70
C GLU A 141 5.67 -25.82 6.36
N GLU A 142 6.43 -25.05 5.56
CA GLU A 142 7.82 -25.38 5.18
C GLU A 142 8.79 -25.41 6.38
N ALA A 143 8.38 -24.90 7.54
CA ALA A 143 9.17 -24.98 8.77
C ALA A 143 8.96 -26.29 9.55
N ALA A 144 8.00 -27.13 9.17
CA ALA A 144 7.62 -28.32 9.94
C ALA A 144 8.75 -29.37 10.00
N LEU A 145 9.29 -29.81 8.86
CA LEU A 145 10.38 -30.80 8.86
C LEU A 145 11.71 -30.26 9.44
N PRO A 146 12.13 -29.00 9.17
CA PRO A 146 13.25 -28.41 9.89
C PRO A 146 13.04 -28.38 11.41
N THR A 147 11.81 -28.17 11.88
CA THR A 147 11.50 -28.24 13.31
C THR A 147 11.64 -29.67 13.84
N VAL A 148 11.18 -30.68 13.11
CA VAL A 148 11.40 -32.10 13.46
C VAL A 148 12.90 -32.39 13.57
N ALA A 149 13.69 -31.98 12.57
CA ALA A 149 15.14 -32.19 12.59
C ALA A 149 15.80 -31.49 13.78
N TRP A 150 15.38 -30.27 14.10
CA TRP A 150 15.86 -29.56 15.27
C TRP A 150 15.51 -30.29 16.59
N LEU A 151 14.28 -30.76 16.75
CA LEU A 151 13.84 -31.49 17.95
C LEU A 151 14.62 -32.79 18.15
N VAL A 152 14.87 -33.55 17.07
CA VAL A 152 15.71 -34.76 17.10
C VAL A 152 17.13 -34.42 17.55
N ARG A 153 17.71 -33.31 17.06
CA ARG A 153 19.04 -32.84 17.48
C ARG A 153 19.07 -32.37 18.94
N ALA A 154 17.97 -31.83 19.43
CA ALA A 154 17.80 -31.42 20.82
C ALA A 154 17.41 -32.58 21.76
N GLU A 155 17.39 -33.83 21.27
CA GLU A 155 17.01 -35.05 21.98
C GLU A 155 15.55 -35.05 22.51
N ASP A 156 14.69 -34.20 21.95
CA ASP A 156 13.26 -34.10 22.28
C ASP A 156 12.44 -34.98 21.32
N PHE A 157 12.65 -36.30 21.44
CA PHE A 157 12.07 -37.29 20.52
C PHE A 157 10.55 -37.38 20.62
N ASP A 158 9.98 -37.17 21.82
CA ASP A 158 8.54 -37.20 22.03
C ASP A 158 7.85 -36.06 21.27
N ALA A 159 8.34 -34.83 21.40
CA ALA A 159 7.80 -33.69 20.66
C ALA A 159 8.00 -33.85 19.15
N ALA A 160 9.11 -34.45 18.70
CA ALA A 160 9.36 -34.75 17.30
C ALA A 160 8.35 -35.79 16.76
N ALA A 161 8.11 -36.87 17.49
CA ALA A 161 7.17 -37.93 17.11
C ALA A 161 5.71 -37.43 17.09
N GLU A 162 5.31 -36.60 18.06
CA GLU A 162 4.00 -35.94 18.07
C GLU A 162 3.82 -35.02 16.87
N LEU A 163 4.84 -34.21 16.54
CA LEU A 163 4.81 -33.31 15.38
C LEU A 163 4.66 -34.10 14.07
N VAL A 164 5.47 -35.16 13.89
CA VAL A 164 5.36 -36.05 12.72
C VAL A 164 3.98 -36.66 12.63
N THR A 165 3.41 -37.12 13.75
CA THR A 165 2.05 -37.69 13.80
C THR A 165 1.00 -36.68 13.35
N ALA A 166 1.14 -35.40 13.74
CA ALA A 166 0.20 -34.35 13.36
C ALA A 166 0.25 -33.98 11.87
N ILE A 167 1.43 -34.03 11.23
CA ILE A 167 1.63 -33.57 9.84
C ILE A 167 1.59 -34.69 8.80
N ARG A 168 1.92 -35.93 9.19
CA ARG A 168 1.97 -37.11 8.30
C ARG A 168 0.69 -37.32 7.47
N PRO A 169 -0.54 -37.11 7.99
CA PRO A 169 -1.76 -37.28 7.18
C PRO A 169 -1.85 -36.35 5.96
N PHE A 170 -0.98 -35.35 5.86
CA PHE A 170 -0.96 -34.37 4.77
C PHE A 170 0.33 -34.41 3.95
N ALA A 171 1.23 -35.38 4.21
CA ALA A 171 2.55 -35.48 3.60
C ALA A 171 2.54 -35.69 2.08
N ASP A 172 1.46 -36.27 1.54
CA ASP A 172 1.26 -36.46 0.11
C ASP A 172 0.82 -35.18 -0.62
N ARG A 173 0.26 -34.20 0.13
CA ARG A 173 -0.39 -33.01 -0.44
C ARG A 173 0.33 -31.71 -0.14
N LEU A 174 0.91 -31.58 1.06
CA LEU A 174 1.51 -30.33 1.55
C LEU A 174 3.03 -30.38 1.52
N ARG A 175 3.61 -29.25 1.18
CA ARG A 175 5.05 -29.02 1.23
C ARG A 175 5.48 -28.67 2.65
N PHE A 176 6.35 -29.50 3.22
CA PHE A 176 6.93 -29.31 4.55
C PHE A 176 8.44 -29.03 4.54
N LEU A 177 9.04 -28.95 3.34
CA LEU A 177 10.45 -28.68 3.13
C LEU A 177 10.69 -27.19 2.87
N PRO A 178 11.71 -26.58 3.50
CA PRO A 178 12.07 -25.21 3.21
C PRO A 178 12.73 -25.13 1.84
N ARG A 179 12.70 -23.93 1.24
CA ARG A 179 13.37 -23.69 -0.03
C ARG A 179 14.85 -23.38 0.24
N PRO A 180 15.81 -24.06 -0.41
CA PRO A 180 17.21 -23.65 -0.34
C PRO A 180 17.41 -22.22 -0.84
N ALA A 181 18.30 -21.48 -0.19
CA ALA A 181 18.63 -20.10 -0.52
C ALA A 181 20.16 -19.93 -0.63
N ASP A 182 20.61 -19.03 -1.50
CA ASP A 182 22.04 -18.83 -1.75
C ASP A 182 22.79 -18.14 -0.59
N ARG A 183 22.05 -17.56 0.37
CA ARG A 183 22.56 -16.77 1.49
C ARG A 183 21.68 -16.89 2.73
N PRO A 184 22.21 -16.63 3.93
CA PRO A 184 21.42 -16.64 5.16
C PRO A 184 20.43 -15.47 5.18
N SER A 185 19.32 -15.66 5.91
CA SER A 185 18.35 -14.57 6.14
C SER A 185 19.02 -13.34 6.77
N ALA A 186 18.57 -12.14 6.38
CA ALA A 186 19.11 -10.89 6.92
C ALA A 186 18.95 -10.80 8.46
N GLY A 187 19.97 -10.26 9.13
CA GLY A 187 20.04 -10.14 10.59
C GLY A 187 19.06 -9.13 11.21
N ALA A 188 18.96 -9.15 12.54
CA ALA A 188 18.04 -8.33 13.31
C ALA A 188 18.39 -6.82 13.23
N GLY A 189 17.39 -5.97 12.94
CA GLY A 189 17.46 -4.52 13.21
C GLY A 189 17.31 -3.59 12.00
N ALA A 190 17.44 -4.10 10.77
CA ALA A 190 17.14 -3.34 9.55
C ALA A 190 15.98 -3.98 8.80
N VAL A 191 15.10 -3.16 8.23
CA VAL A 191 14.01 -3.62 7.39
C VAL A 191 14.09 -2.95 6.03
N TYR A 192 13.49 -3.58 5.04
CA TYR A 192 13.38 -3.04 3.70
C TYR A 192 12.00 -3.32 3.14
N ARG A 193 11.52 -2.39 2.31
CA ARG A 193 10.20 -2.50 1.67
C ARG A 193 10.23 -3.36 0.42
N ARG A 194 11.35 -3.36 -0.29
CA ARG A 194 11.56 -4.14 -1.50
C ARG A 194 12.95 -4.72 -1.49
N THR A 195 13.11 -5.88 -2.12
CA THR A 195 14.45 -6.36 -2.42
C THR A 195 15.06 -5.56 -3.57
N VAL A 196 16.38 -5.61 -3.71
CA VAL A 196 17.06 -5.08 -4.90
C VAL A 196 16.53 -5.73 -6.17
N GLY A 197 16.26 -7.05 -6.14
CA GLY A 197 15.70 -7.78 -7.28
C GLY A 197 14.33 -7.25 -7.70
N GLU A 198 13.45 -6.91 -6.75
CA GLU A 198 12.15 -6.30 -7.04
C GLU A 198 12.28 -4.88 -7.61
N ALA A 199 13.23 -4.10 -7.10
CA ALA A 199 13.57 -2.79 -7.66
C ALA A 199 14.09 -2.93 -9.09
N GLY A 200 15.00 -3.87 -9.33
CA GLY A 200 15.53 -4.22 -10.65
C GLY A 200 14.43 -4.65 -11.61
N ALA A 201 13.53 -5.54 -11.20
CA ALA A 201 12.38 -5.98 -12.00
C ALA A 201 11.43 -4.81 -12.34
N ALA A 202 11.27 -3.83 -11.44
CA ALA A 202 10.49 -2.63 -11.73
C ALA A 202 11.16 -1.72 -12.77
N LEU A 203 12.49 -1.64 -12.77
CA LEU A 203 13.26 -0.91 -13.78
C LEU A 203 13.28 -1.63 -15.12
N ALA A 204 13.45 -2.96 -15.13
CA ALA A 204 13.47 -3.79 -16.34
C ALA A 204 12.17 -3.71 -17.16
N ARG A 205 11.03 -3.41 -16.52
CA ARG A 205 9.75 -3.20 -17.19
C ARG A 205 9.66 -1.88 -17.97
N ARG A 206 10.59 -0.94 -17.79
CA ARG A 206 10.58 0.36 -18.47
C ARG A 206 11.03 0.18 -19.92
N ARG A 207 10.13 0.51 -20.86
CA ARG A 207 10.38 0.45 -22.30
C ARG A 207 10.57 1.85 -22.89
N PRO A 208 11.15 1.98 -24.09
CA PRO A 208 11.14 3.24 -24.84
C PRO A 208 9.70 3.76 -24.98
N ASN A 209 9.50 5.04 -24.71
CA ASN A 209 8.20 5.67 -24.90
C ASN A 209 8.09 6.12 -26.36
N ALA A 210 7.20 5.49 -27.13
CA ALA A 210 7.05 5.75 -28.56
C ALA A 210 6.80 7.23 -28.87
N ALA A 211 6.05 7.95 -28.04
CA ALA A 211 5.80 9.38 -28.24
C ALA A 211 7.05 10.24 -28.03
N VAL A 212 7.86 9.91 -27.03
CA VAL A 212 9.13 10.62 -26.74
C VAL A 212 10.16 10.32 -27.84
N GLU A 213 10.25 9.06 -28.28
CA GLU A 213 11.17 8.68 -29.35
C GLU A 213 10.76 9.29 -30.71
N ALA A 214 9.45 9.34 -31.01
CA ALA A 214 8.94 10.03 -32.18
C ALA A 214 9.19 11.55 -32.11
N GLN A 215 9.07 12.16 -30.93
CA GLN A 215 9.42 13.56 -30.75
C GLN A 215 10.92 13.80 -30.94
N ARG A 216 11.80 12.94 -30.40
CA ARG A 216 13.24 13.04 -30.60
C ARG A 216 13.61 12.96 -32.09
N GLU A 217 13.04 12.00 -32.82
CA GLU A 217 13.21 11.89 -34.27
C GLU A 217 12.67 13.13 -35.01
N ALA A 218 11.51 13.66 -34.58
CA ALA A 218 10.97 14.90 -35.14
C ALA A 218 11.93 16.09 -34.99
N LEU A 219 12.56 16.24 -33.82
CA LEU A 219 13.45 17.36 -33.52
C LEU A 219 14.84 17.22 -34.15
N THR A 220 15.37 16.00 -34.26
CA THR A 220 16.75 15.74 -34.71
C THR A 220 16.87 15.48 -36.21
N VAL A 221 15.81 14.96 -36.84
CA VAL A 221 15.82 14.58 -38.25
C VAL A 221 14.88 15.47 -39.05
N TRP A 222 13.59 15.44 -38.71
CA TRP A 222 12.56 16.02 -39.56
C TRP A 222 12.54 17.54 -39.51
N ALA A 223 12.78 18.13 -38.35
CA ALA A 223 12.73 19.58 -38.21
C ALA A 223 13.93 20.29 -38.86
N PRO A 224 15.18 19.78 -38.80
CA PRO A 224 16.27 20.27 -39.64
C PRO A 224 16.01 20.09 -41.14
N PHE A 225 15.50 18.93 -41.57
CA PHE A 225 15.15 18.69 -42.97
C PHE A 225 14.06 19.65 -43.48
N GLU A 226 13.04 19.95 -42.67
CA GLU A 226 12.03 20.96 -42.99
C GLU A 226 12.63 22.36 -43.20
N ASP A 227 13.73 22.69 -42.51
CA ASP A 227 14.40 23.98 -42.68
C ASP A 227 15.23 24.02 -43.95
N GLU A 228 15.85 22.91 -44.35
CA GLU A 228 16.56 22.82 -45.64
C GLU A 228 15.58 23.03 -46.80
N LEU A 229 14.39 22.40 -46.74
CA LEU A 229 13.31 22.64 -47.71
C LEU A 229 12.85 24.11 -47.71
N LEU A 230 12.71 24.72 -46.53
CA LEU A 230 12.31 26.12 -46.42
C LEU A 230 13.40 27.06 -46.96
N ALA A 231 14.67 26.81 -46.64
CA ALA A 231 15.81 27.59 -47.11
C ALA A 231 15.92 27.52 -48.64
N HIS A 232 15.84 26.31 -49.20
CA HIS A 232 15.83 26.08 -50.65
C HIS A 232 14.69 26.83 -51.34
N ARG A 233 13.50 26.87 -50.72
CA ARG A 233 12.35 27.63 -51.24
C ARG A 233 12.54 29.15 -51.16
N LEU A 234 13.10 29.66 -50.06
CA LEU A 234 13.36 31.09 -49.89
C LEU A 234 14.46 31.59 -50.85
N ALA A 235 15.45 30.75 -51.17
CA ALA A 235 16.47 31.03 -52.17
C ALA A 235 15.86 31.21 -53.57
N ALA A 236 14.88 30.37 -53.96
CA ALA A 236 14.15 30.56 -55.23
C ALA A 236 13.27 31.82 -55.25
N ALA A 237 12.78 32.27 -54.09
CA ALA A 237 11.89 33.42 -53.99
C ALA A 237 12.63 34.77 -53.99
N SER A 238 13.96 34.78 -53.84
CA SER A 238 14.79 35.99 -53.73
C SER A 238 15.42 36.45 -55.06
N GLY A 239 15.21 35.74 -56.18
CA GLY A 239 15.73 36.12 -57.49
C GLY A 239 15.67 34.99 -58.54
N ARG A 240 16.47 35.10 -59.62
CA ARG A 240 16.62 34.02 -60.60
C ARG A 240 17.35 32.84 -59.92
N PRO A 241 16.80 31.60 -59.94
CA PRO A 241 17.42 30.46 -59.30
C PRO A 241 18.83 30.22 -59.86
N ASP A 242 19.76 29.86 -58.97
CA ASP A 242 21.11 29.39 -59.33
C ASP A 242 21.00 28.22 -60.35
N PRO A 243 21.89 28.10 -61.34
CA PRO A 243 22.00 26.91 -62.20
C PRO A 243 21.94 25.57 -61.46
N CYS A 244 22.46 25.49 -60.24
CA CYS A 244 22.47 24.28 -59.41
C CYS A 244 21.15 24.01 -58.66
N TRP A 245 20.19 24.95 -58.67
CA TRP A 245 18.95 24.82 -57.88
C TRP A 245 18.16 23.54 -58.17
N HIS A 246 18.06 23.13 -59.44
CA HIS A 246 17.37 21.89 -59.81
C HIS A 246 18.11 20.64 -59.31
N ALA A 247 19.44 20.65 -59.34
CA ALA A 247 20.26 19.55 -58.84
C ALA A 247 20.17 19.44 -57.30
N ASP A 248 20.21 20.58 -56.60
CA ASP A 248 20.07 20.63 -55.14
C ASP A 248 18.66 20.19 -54.69
N GLY A 249 17.63 20.62 -55.42
CA GLY A 249 16.25 20.19 -55.19
C GLY A 249 16.07 18.69 -55.36
N ALA A 250 16.64 18.11 -56.42
CA ALA A 250 16.62 16.66 -56.65
C ALA A 250 17.35 15.90 -55.53
N SER A 251 18.47 16.43 -55.04
CA SER A 251 19.22 15.88 -53.91
C SER A 251 18.40 15.90 -52.60
N LEU A 252 17.66 16.98 -52.34
CA LEU A 252 16.76 17.08 -51.18
C LEU A 252 15.62 16.04 -51.22
N LEU A 253 15.06 15.76 -52.40
CA LEU A 253 14.05 14.71 -52.56
C LEU A 253 14.63 13.31 -52.34
N ALA A 254 15.80 13.00 -52.90
CA ALA A 254 16.48 11.73 -52.66
C ALA A 254 16.83 11.55 -51.17
N ARG A 255 17.27 12.62 -50.51
CA ARG A 255 17.54 12.63 -49.07
C ARG A 255 16.27 12.40 -48.25
N TYR A 256 15.13 12.96 -48.65
CA TYR A 256 13.84 12.65 -48.01
C TYR A 256 13.52 11.17 -48.06
N GLU A 257 13.69 10.51 -49.23
CA GLU A 257 13.43 9.08 -49.36
C GLU A 257 14.32 8.25 -48.44
N ALA A 258 15.62 8.58 -48.38
CA ALA A 258 16.56 7.94 -47.47
C ALA A 258 16.18 8.14 -45.99
N LEU A 259 15.84 9.38 -45.60
CA LEU A 259 15.40 9.68 -44.23
C LEU A 259 14.08 8.98 -43.88
N ALA A 260 13.11 8.94 -44.79
CA ALA A 260 11.81 8.31 -44.58
C ALA A 260 11.90 6.78 -44.45
N ALA A 261 12.89 6.16 -45.09
CA ALA A 261 13.20 4.75 -44.95
C ALA A 261 13.90 4.45 -43.60
N ALA A 262 14.85 5.29 -43.19
CA ALA A 262 15.62 5.09 -41.96
C ALA A 262 14.89 5.50 -40.67
N HIS A 263 14.02 6.51 -40.75
CA HIS A 263 13.37 7.17 -39.61
C HIS A 263 11.85 7.02 -39.66
N THR A 264 11.35 5.98 -38.98
CA THR A 264 9.97 5.52 -39.10
C THR A 264 9.08 5.87 -37.89
N ARG A 265 9.64 6.47 -36.83
CA ARG A 265 8.91 6.70 -35.57
C ARG A 265 8.02 7.93 -35.62
N CYS A 266 8.46 9.00 -36.26
CA CYS A 266 7.68 10.21 -36.47
C CYS A 266 7.00 10.14 -37.84
N THR A 267 5.68 10.00 -37.89
CA THR A 267 4.94 9.89 -39.16
C THR A 267 4.39 11.21 -39.68
N LYS A 268 4.60 12.33 -38.96
CA LYS A 268 4.02 13.64 -39.30
C LYS A 268 4.41 14.13 -40.70
N HIS A 269 5.61 13.81 -41.17
CA HIS A 269 6.09 14.15 -42.51
C HIS A 269 5.29 13.50 -43.65
N ARG A 270 4.53 12.42 -43.36
CA ARG A 270 3.68 11.70 -44.31
C ARG A 270 2.29 12.32 -44.46
N ASP A 271 1.87 13.16 -43.53
CA ASP A 271 0.58 13.86 -43.63
C ASP A 271 0.63 14.83 -44.82
N PRO A 272 -0.25 14.68 -45.83
CA PRO A 272 -0.30 15.58 -46.99
C PRO A 272 -0.57 17.04 -46.64
N LYS A 273 -1.07 17.32 -45.43
CA LYS A 273 -1.33 18.68 -44.92
C LYS A 273 -0.17 19.24 -44.11
N SER A 274 0.89 18.47 -43.86
CA SER A 274 2.07 18.94 -43.14
C SER A 274 2.87 19.95 -43.97
N ASN A 275 3.57 20.85 -43.29
CA ASN A 275 4.43 21.84 -43.94
C ASN A 275 5.49 21.18 -44.84
N ALA A 276 6.12 20.11 -44.36
CA ALA A 276 7.09 19.32 -45.11
C ALA A 276 6.50 18.75 -46.40
N ALA A 277 5.30 18.15 -46.34
CA ALA A 277 4.65 17.56 -47.50
C ALA A 277 4.25 18.61 -48.54
N VAL A 278 3.78 19.79 -48.11
CA VAL A 278 3.45 20.90 -49.02
C VAL A 278 4.69 21.41 -49.74
N LEU A 279 5.80 21.64 -49.02
CA LEU A 279 7.08 22.06 -49.62
C LEU A 279 7.63 21.01 -50.60
N ARG A 280 7.61 19.73 -50.21
CA ARG A 280 8.10 18.62 -51.04
C ARG A 280 7.29 18.46 -52.33
N ARG A 281 5.96 18.45 -52.25
CA ARG A 281 5.09 18.31 -53.42
C ARG A 281 5.23 19.47 -54.40
N ALA A 282 5.43 20.69 -53.89
CA ALA A 282 5.70 21.84 -54.76
C ALA A 282 7.03 21.66 -55.51
N LEU A 283 8.07 21.21 -54.80
CA LEU A 283 9.38 20.93 -55.39
C LEU A 283 9.32 19.80 -56.44
N GLU A 284 8.56 18.73 -56.19
CA GLU A 284 8.34 17.63 -57.14
C GLU A 284 7.68 18.09 -58.45
N GLU A 285 6.66 18.96 -58.39
CA GLU A 285 6.03 19.52 -59.58
C GLU A 285 7.00 20.41 -60.36
N GLU A 286 7.76 21.26 -59.65
CA GLU A 286 8.73 22.18 -60.25
C GLU A 286 9.89 21.43 -60.94
N LEU A 287 10.45 20.39 -60.31
CA LEU A 287 11.50 19.56 -60.92
C LEU A 287 10.99 18.72 -62.10
N ALA A 288 9.70 18.40 -62.14
CA ALA A 288 9.06 17.76 -63.28
C ALA A 288 8.73 18.75 -64.43
N GLY A 289 9.12 20.02 -64.32
CA GLY A 289 8.83 21.06 -65.30
C GLY A 289 7.35 21.46 -65.36
N ARG A 290 6.57 21.17 -64.31
CA ARG A 290 5.14 21.46 -64.22
C ARG A 290 4.87 22.63 -63.29
N ALA A 291 3.94 23.50 -63.66
CA ALA A 291 3.49 24.57 -62.78
C ALA A 291 2.62 23.99 -61.65
N PRO A 292 2.90 24.29 -60.36
CA PRO A 292 2.07 23.81 -59.26
C PRO A 292 0.62 24.29 -59.41
N ALA A 293 -0.35 23.42 -59.12
CA ALA A 293 -1.77 23.77 -59.18
C ALA A 293 -2.09 24.98 -58.26
N PRO A 294 -3.05 25.85 -58.62
CA PRO A 294 -3.34 27.09 -57.87
C PRO A 294 -3.56 26.89 -56.36
N ARG A 295 -4.21 25.78 -55.99
CA ARG A 295 -4.42 25.38 -54.59
C ARG A 295 -3.11 25.08 -53.86
N LEU A 296 -2.18 24.37 -54.50
CA LEU A 296 -0.86 24.04 -53.93
C LEU A 296 -0.01 25.30 -53.80
N THR A 297 -0.05 26.21 -54.77
CA THR A 297 0.63 27.51 -54.72
C THR A 297 0.14 28.38 -53.56
N GLY A 298 -1.17 28.42 -53.31
CA GLY A 298 -1.76 29.11 -52.16
C GLY A 298 -1.34 28.50 -50.82
N LEU A 299 -1.36 27.18 -50.71
CA LEU A 299 -0.89 26.45 -49.52
C LEU A 299 0.60 26.67 -49.26
N LEU A 300 1.43 26.62 -50.31
CA LEU A 300 2.87 26.85 -50.24
C LEU A 300 3.19 28.23 -49.65
N ARG A 301 2.51 29.28 -50.14
CA ARG A 301 2.67 30.63 -49.61
C ARG A 301 2.32 30.70 -48.13
N THR A 302 1.16 30.15 -47.75
CA THR A 302 0.71 30.13 -46.34
C THR A 302 1.68 29.37 -45.44
N VAL A 303 2.19 28.21 -45.89
CA VAL A 303 3.15 27.39 -45.15
C VAL A 303 4.46 28.14 -44.94
N VAL A 304 5.04 28.72 -45.99
CA VAL A 304 6.29 29.49 -45.91
C VAL A 304 6.14 30.67 -44.95
N THR A 305 5.11 31.50 -45.12
CA THR A 305 4.85 32.64 -44.24
C THR A 305 4.67 32.20 -42.78
N SER A 306 3.91 31.13 -42.54
CA SER A 306 3.67 30.61 -41.19
C SER A 306 4.93 30.03 -40.55
N MET A 307 5.80 29.37 -41.33
CA MET A 307 7.05 28.82 -40.83
C MET A 307 8.02 29.92 -40.44
N VAL A 308 8.21 30.92 -41.30
CA VAL A 308 9.09 32.06 -41.02
C VAL A 308 8.60 32.85 -39.81
N ALA A 309 7.30 33.15 -39.73
CA ALA A 309 6.72 33.86 -38.60
C ALA A 309 6.85 33.09 -37.27
N LYS A 310 6.75 31.76 -37.31
CA LYS A 310 6.80 30.91 -36.11
C LYS A 310 8.22 30.56 -35.66
N ARG A 311 9.16 30.39 -36.59
CA ARG A 311 10.50 29.81 -36.34
C ARG A 311 11.64 30.80 -36.54
N GLY A 312 11.42 31.91 -37.23
CA GLY A 312 12.46 32.72 -37.85
C GLY A 312 12.85 32.20 -39.23
N ALA A 313 13.47 33.05 -40.06
CA ALA A 313 14.05 32.61 -41.33
C ALA A 313 15.24 31.67 -41.06
N PRO A 314 15.43 30.57 -41.82
CA PRO A 314 16.60 29.72 -41.67
C PRO A 314 17.91 30.53 -41.66
N GLY A 315 18.73 30.35 -40.63
CA GLY A 315 19.98 31.10 -40.43
C GLY A 315 19.83 32.41 -39.65
N SER A 316 18.62 32.84 -39.26
CA SER A 316 18.43 33.98 -38.37
C SER A 316 18.84 33.66 -36.92
N PRO A 317 19.10 34.68 -36.07
CA PRO A 317 19.38 34.46 -34.65
C PRO A 317 18.26 33.72 -33.91
N GLU A 318 17.01 34.04 -34.21
CA GLU A 318 15.81 33.41 -33.62
C GLU A 318 15.72 31.93 -34.01
N HIS A 319 15.96 31.63 -35.29
CA HIS A 319 15.97 30.26 -35.81
C HIS A 319 17.10 29.43 -35.20
N THR A 320 18.30 29.99 -35.13
CA THR A 320 19.47 29.36 -34.51
C THR A 320 19.21 29.05 -33.04
N ARG A 321 18.62 30.01 -32.30
CA ARG A 321 18.24 29.81 -30.90
C ARG A 321 17.20 28.69 -30.74
N LEU A 322 16.17 28.67 -31.59
CA LEU A 322 15.14 27.61 -31.56
C LEU A 322 15.77 26.22 -31.78
N ARG A 323 16.70 26.10 -32.73
CA ARG A 323 17.37 24.83 -33.02
C ARG A 323 18.27 24.36 -31.91
N ARG A 324 19.01 25.27 -31.26
CA ARG A 324 19.77 24.94 -30.05
C ARG A 324 18.87 24.38 -28.96
N LEU A 325 17.78 25.07 -28.62
CA LEU A 325 16.83 24.59 -27.59
C LEU A 325 16.23 23.21 -27.90
N GLN A 326 15.93 22.94 -29.17
CA GLN A 326 15.37 21.66 -29.60
C GLN A 326 16.42 20.55 -29.65
N ALA A 327 17.66 20.88 -30.03
CA ALA A 327 18.79 19.96 -29.94
C ALA A 327 19.09 19.60 -28.48
N ASP A 328 19.10 20.58 -27.58
CA ASP A 328 19.27 20.38 -26.14
C ASP A 328 18.16 19.48 -25.58
N GLN A 329 16.90 19.72 -25.96
CA GLN A 329 15.78 18.88 -25.56
C GLN A 329 15.89 17.44 -26.09
N ALA A 330 16.33 17.27 -27.35
CA ALA A 330 16.48 15.96 -27.95
C ALA A 330 17.67 15.16 -27.41
N ALA A 331 18.73 15.86 -26.98
CA ALA A 331 19.93 15.30 -26.37
C ALA A 331 19.71 14.78 -24.94
N LEU A 332 18.57 15.12 -24.30
CA LEU A 332 18.23 14.58 -23.00
C LEU A 332 18.17 13.04 -23.04
N PRO A 333 18.83 12.35 -22.10
CA PRO A 333 18.90 10.90 -22.09
C PRO A 333 17.52 10.28 -21.88
N ALA A 334 17.23 9.21 -22.61
CA ALA A 334 15.98 8.51 -22.45
C ALA A 334 15.92 7.81 -21.09
N HIS A 335 14.79 7.94 -20.38
CA HIS A 335 14.62 7.32 -19.05
C HIS A 335 14.78 5.79 -19.06
N HIS A 336 14.47 5.11 -20.16
CA HIS A 336 14.67 3.66 -20.25
C HIS A 336 16.16 3.29 -20.32
N ALA A 337 16.99 4.11 -20.98
CA ALA A 337 18.43 3.91 -21.05
C ALA A 337 19.10 4.16 -19.68
N LEU A 338 18.70 5.22 -18.98
CA LEU A 338 19.13 5.45 -17.59
C LEU A 338 18.67 4.32 -16.66
N ALA A 339 17.46 3.77 -16.86
CA ALA A 339 16.97 2.65 -16.07
C ALA A 339 17.79 1.37 -16.31
N ALA A 340 18.24 1.12 -17.54
CA ALA A 340 19.12 0.00 -17.88
C ALA A 340 20.51 0.15 -17.22
N LEU A 341 21.07 1.36 -17.21
CA LEU A 341 22.33 1.65 -16.49
C LEU A 341 22.18 1.36 -14.99
N VAL A 342 21.13 1.90 -14.36
CA VAL A 342 20.86 1.67 -12.93
C VAL A 342 20.62 0.17 -12.65
N LEU A 343 19.92 -0.55 -13.53
CA LEU A 343 19.72 -2.00 -13.40
C LEU A 343 21.06 -2.76 -13.38
N ARG A 344 22.01 -2.39 -14.24
CA ARG A 344 23.37 -2.96 -14.25
C ARG A 344 24.16 -2.64 -12.98
N ARG A 345 23.93 -1.48 -12.35
CA ARG A 345 24.53 -1.16 -11.05
C ARG A 345 23.92 -2.03 -9.94
N LEU A 346 22.59 -2.20 -9.95
CA LEU A 346 21.88 -3.03 -8.98
C LEU A 346 22.21 -4.52 -9.08
N SER A 347 22.54 -5.04 -10.26
CA SER A 347 22.85 -6.46 -10.44
C SER A 347 24.12 -6.91 -9.70
N ARG A 348 24.91 -5.96 -9.18
CA ARG A 348 26.10 -6.23 -8.35
C ARG A 348 25.79 -6.34 -6.86
N LEU A 349 24.59 -5.93 -6.45
CA LEU A 349 24.12 -6.01 -5.08
C LEU A 349 23.38 -7.32 -4.84
N ASP A 350 23.10 -7.61 -3.57
CA ASP A 350 22.30 -8.77 -3.20
C ASP A 350 20.84 -8.62 -3.65
N GLN A 351 20.35 -9.56 -4.47
CA GLN A 351 19.04 -9.44 -5.12
C GLN A 351 17.86 -9.80 -4.21
N ASP A 352 18.11 -10.58 -3.16
CA ASP A 352 17.08 -11.14 -2.29
C ASP A 352 16.87 -10.33 -1.00
N SER A 353 17.68 -9.30 -0.77
CA SER A 353 17.58 -8.38 0.37
C SER A 353 17.48 -6.92 -0.06
N GLY A 354 17.26 -6.03 0.90
CA GLY A 354 17.47 -4.59 0.71
C GLY A 354 18.95 -4.22 0.76
N THR A 355 19.27 -2.98 0.40
CA THR A 355 20.64 -2.45 0.40
C THR A 355 20.77 -1.26 1.35
N ALA A 356 21.87 -1.18 2.09
CA ALA A 356 22.19 0.02 2.89
C ALA A 356 22.62 1.20 2.00
N ASP A 357 23.10 0.91 0.78
CA ASP A 357 23.53 1.91 -0.20
C ASP A 357 22.56 1.96 -1.38
N VAL A 358 21.77 3.02 -1.41
CA VAL A 358 20.91 3.39 -2.55
C VAL A 358 21.46 4.56 -3.35
N ASP A 359 22.51 5.21 -2.86
CA ASP A 359 23.05 6.44 -3.45
C ASP A 359 24.05 6.11 -4.56
N ALA A 360 24.91 5.09 -4.40
CA ALA A 360 25.83 4.69 -5.46
C ALA A 360 25.12 4.19 -6.73
N PRO A 361 24.05 3.37 -6.67
CA PRO A 361 23.26 3.04 -7.85
C PRO A 361 22.60 4.25 -8.52
N LEU A 362 22.31 5.31 -7.76
CA LEU A 362 21.63 6.52 -8.21
C LEU A 362 22.57 7.69 -8.55
N ALA A 363 23.87 7.49 -8.42
CA ALA A 363 24.87 8.50 -8.77
C ALA A 363 24.73 8.95 -10.23
N PRO A 364 25.13 10.20 -10.58
CA PRO A 364 25.20 10.63 -11.96
C PRO A 364 26.03 9.70 -12.86
N VAL A 365 25.81 9.76 -14.17
CA VAL A 365 26.57 8.96 -15.15
C VAL A 365 28.06 9.32 -15.09
N THR A 366 28.93 8.32 -14.91
CA THR A 366 30.40 8.49 -14.88
C THR A 366 30.97 8.55 -16.30
N GLU A 367 32.21 9.03 -16.45
CA GLU A 367 32.91 9.06 -17.74
C GLU A 367 33.02 7.68 -18.39
N ARG A 368 33.38 6.65 -17.61
CA ARG A 368 33.46 5.27 -18.09
C ARG A 368 32.11 4.75 -18.58
N GLU A 369 31.04 5.03 -17.85
CA GLU A 369 29.70 4.60 -18.26
C GLU A 369 29.22 5.36 -19.50
N ALA A 370 29.56 6.64 -19.63
CA ALA A 370 29.25 7.41 -20.83
C ALA A 370 29.87 6.80 -22.09
N LEU A 371 31.14 6.36 -22.00
CA LEU A 371 31.83 5.65 -23.08
C LEU A 371 31.16 4.31 -23.44
N GLU A 372 30.68 3.58 -22.43
CA GLU A 372 30.05 2.26 -22.64
C GLU A 372 28.59 2.33 -23.12
N THR A 373 27.83 3.35 -22.72
CA THR A 373 26.37 3.41 -22.98
C THR A 373 25.94 4.54 -23.89
N GLY A 374 26.83 5.48 -24.24
CA GLY A 374 26.49 6.69 -24.98
C GLY A 374 25.61 7.69 -24.22
N LEU A 375 25.52 7.57 -22.89
CA LEU A 375 24.77 8.50 -22.04
C LEU A 375 25.66 9.72 -21.71
N PRO A 376 25.11 10.94 -21.58
CA PRO A 376 25.91 12.12 -21.24
C PRO A 376 26.55 12.00 -19.84
N VAL A 377 27.84 12.35 -19.73
CA VAL A 377 28.54 12.44 -18.44
C VAL A 377 27.81 13.41 -17.51
N GLY A 378 27.66 13.04 -16.25
CA GLY A 378 26.97 13.85 -15.25
C GLY A 378 25.44 13.84 -15.36
N ALA A 379 24.85 13.08 -16.29
CA ALA A 379 23.40 12.94 -16.37
C ALA A 379 22.83 12.38 -15.05
N ALA A 380 21.94 13.13 -14.41
CA ALA A 380 21.32 12.74 -13.15
C ALA A 380 20.23 11.69 -13.37
N VAL A 381 20.05 10.79 -12.40
CA VAL A 381 18.97 9.79 -12.44
C VAL A 381 17.62 10.42 -12.06
N PRO A 382 16.60 10.40 -12.95
CA PRO A 382 15.29 10.95 -12.67
C PRO A 382 14.61 10.34 -11.44
N PRO A 383 13.81 11.10 -10.68
CA PRO A 383 13.09 10.59 -9.51
C PRO A 383 12.21 9.36 -9.80
N ALA A 384 11.67 9.25 -11.01
CA ALA A 384 10.87 8.11 -11.43
C ALA A 384 11.66 6.80 -11.48
N ILE A 385 12.97 6.86 -11.78
CA ILE A 385 13.90 5.72 -11.77
C ILE A 385 14.44 5.52 -10.36
N GLY A 386 14.73 6.61 -9.64
CA GLY A 386 15.23 6.53 -8.27
C GLY A 386 14.24 5.99 -7.24
N LYS A 387 12.93 6.18 -7.44
CA LYS A 387 11.90 5.75 -6.48
C LYS A 387 11.89 4.24 -6.21
N PRO A 388 11.90 3.34 -7.22
CA PRO A 388 12.08 1.90 -6.99
C PRO A 388 13.36 1.54 -6.22
N VAL A 389 14.48 2.22 -6.50
CA VAL A 389 15.77 1.94 -5.85
C VAL A 389 15.78 2.38 -4.40
N ARG A 390 15.30 3.60 -4.10
CA ARG A 390 15.15 4.09 -2.72
C ARG A 390 14.20 3.23 -1.89
N ALA A 391 13.23 2.56 -2.52
CA ALA A 391 12.35 1.62 -1.82
C ALA A 391 13.05 0.31 -1.41
N ALA A 392 14.26 0.05 -1.93
CA ALA A 392 15.11 -1.06 -1.51
C ALA A 392 16.10 -0.69 -0.39
N LEU A 393 16.03 0.54 0.15
CA LEU A 393 16.83 0.93 1.30
C LEU A 393 16.54 0.00 2.48
N SER A 394 17.59 -0.63 3.00
CA SER A 394 17.59 -1.38 4.24
C SER A 394 18.12 -0.50 5.36
N ALA A 395 17.27 -0.14 6.31
CA ALA A 395 17.62 0.76 7.42
C ALA A 395 16.66 0.54 8.60
N PRO A 396 16.95 1.13 9.79
CA PRO A 396 15.97 1.23 10.87
C PRO A 396 14.69 1.95 10.42
N LEU A 397 13.53 1.59 10.99
CA LEU A 397 12.23 2.10 10.57
C LEU A 397 12.13 3.63 10.60
N GLU A 398 12.73 4.26 11.61
CA GLU A 398 12.75 5.71 11.79
C GLU A 398 13.45 6.40 10.62
N GLU A 399 14.56 5.83 10.15
CA GLU A 399 15.30 6.35 9.00
C GLU A 399 14.49 6.15 7.72
N LEU A 400 13.77 5.03 7.57
CA LEU A 400 12.88 4.82 6.42
C LEU A 400 11.69 5.79 6.39
N VAL A 401 11.14 6.16 7.55
CA VAL A 401 10.12 7.21 7.66
C VAL A 401 10.72 8.57 7.29
N LYS A 402 11.86 8.93 7.88
CA LYS A 402 12.57 10.19 7.62
C LYS A 402 12.96 10.36 6.15
N ARG A 403 13.38 9.28 5.48
CA ARG A 403 13.72 9.25 4.04
C ARG A 403 12.51 9.19 3.13
N GLY A 404 11.29 9.12 3.67
CA GLY A 404 10.04 9.05 2.89
C GLY A 404 9.86 7.72 2.14
N VAL A 405 10.49 6.64 2.60
CA VAL A 405 10.28 5.28 2.10
C VAL A 405 8.99 4.70 2.69
N VAL A 406 8.76 4.94 3.98
CA VAL A 406 7.51 4.62 4.70
C VAL A 406 6.65 5.87 4.73
N VAL A 407 5.64 5.91 3.84
CA VAL A 407 4.81 7.11 3.60
C VAL A 407 3.44 7.06 4.27
N SER A 408 3.09 5.94 4.88
CA SER A 408 1.82 5.76 5.60
C SER A 408 1.93 4.66 6.67
N ALA A 409 0.97 4.63 7.60
CA ALA A 409 0.86 3.60 8.62
C ALA A 409 0.64 2.19 8.04
N GLU A 410 0.02 2.08 6.86
CA GLU A 410 -0.15 0.81 6.15
C GLU A 410 1.18 0.30 5.61
N VAL A 411 2.00 1.18 5.04
CA VAL A 411 3.36 0.81 4.60
C VAL A 411 4.21 0.45 5.82
N LEU A 412 4.07 1.16 6.94
CA LEU A 412 4.72 0.76 8.20
C LEU A 412 4.32 -0.67 8.59
N ALA A 413 3.01 -0.96 8.56
CA ALA A 413 2.47 -2.27 8.91
C ALA A 413 2.96 -3.41 7.99
N GLU A 414 3.30 -3.13 6.74
CA GLU A 414 3.91 -4.10 5.81
C GLU A 414 5.33 -4.51 6.25
N LEU A 415 6.08 -3.62 6.91
CA LEU A 415 7.48 -3.84 7.28
C LEU A 415 7.67 -4.41 8.69
N VAL A 416 6.80 -4.02 9.61
CA VAL A 416 6.87 -4.41 11.03
C VAL A 416 7.05 -5.91 11.28
N PRO A 417 6.41 -6.83 10.52
CA PRO A 417 6.62 -8.27 10.72
C PRO A 417 8.08 -8.72 10.66
N GLN A 418 8.95 -8.00 9.94
CA GLN A 418 10.39 -8.29 9.89
C GLN A 418 11.07 -8.04 11.24
N LEU A 419 10.69 -6.97 11.95
CA LEU A 419 11.20 -6.67 13.29
C LEU A 419 10.59 -7.59 14.36
N VAL A 420 9.27 -7.77 14.32
CA VAL A 420 8.59 -8.60 15.32
C VAL A 420 9.03 -10.05 15.21
N ALA A 421 9.33 -10.54 14.00
CA ALA A 421 9.95 -11.85 13.83
C ALA A 421 11.26 -11.99 14.62
N ALA A 422 12.15 -10.99 14.56
CA ALA A 422 13.42 -11.02 15.28
C ALA A 422 13.23 -10.96 16.80
N VAL A 423 12.36 -10.07 17.29
CA VAL A 423 12.06 -9.92 18.73
C VAL A 423 11.38 -11.16 19.29
N THR A 424 10.40 -11.72 18.58
CA THR A 424 9.71 -12.95 19.01
C THR A 424 10.62 -14.17 18.92
N ALA A 425 11.54 -14.22 17.96
CA ALA A 425 12.50 -15.32 17.89
C ALA A 425 13.64 -15.19 18.92
N GLY A 426 13.92 -13.98 19.42
CA GLY A 426 14.93 -13.72 20.44
C GLY A 426 14.73 -14.49 21.75
N GLN A 427 13.52 -15.00 22.01
CA GLN A 427 13.24 -15.88 23.15
C GLN A 427 13.89 -17.27 23.02
N TYR A 428 14.40 -17.66 21.86
CA TYR A 428 15.07 -18.95 21.67
C TYR A 428 16.59 -18.78 21.79
N ALA A 429 17.22 -19.55 22.67
CA ALA A 429 18.66 -19.46 22.92
C ALA A 429 19.48 -19.98 21.73
N ASP A 430 19.08 -21.14 21.19
CA ASP A 430 19.71 -21.76 20.02
C ASP A 430 19.53 -20.93 18.75
N GLU A 431 20.64 -20.63 18.06
CA GLU A 431 20.63 -19.76 16.89
C GLU A 431 19.88 -20.37 15.69
N PRO A 432 20.11 -21.63 15.30
CA PRO A 432 19.31 -22.28 14.26
C PRO A 432 17.80 -22.26 14.53
N LEU A 433 17.36 -22.56 15.75
CA LEU A 433 15.94 -22.48 16.11
C LEU A 433 15.41 -21.05 16.01
N ARG A 434 16.15 -20.07 16.52
CA ARG A 434 15.81 -18.65 16.43
C ARG A 434 15.64 -18.21 14.97
N ASN A 435 16.55 -18.59 14.08
CA ASN A 435 16.45 -18.29 12.65
C ASN A 435 15.22 -18.94 12.00
N LEU A 436 14.95 -20.22 12.31
CA LEU A 436 13.77 -20.93 11.82
C LEU A 436 12.46 -20.28 12.31
N MET A 437 12.39 -19.89 13.58
CA MET A 437 11.19 -19.26 14.16
C MET A 437 10.96 -17.85 13.60
N ALA A 438 12.02 -17.08 13.37
CA ALA A 438 11.92 -15.80 12.69
C ALA A 438 11.41 -15.95 11.24
N GLY A 439 11.91 -16.93 10.49
CA GLY A 439 11.42 -17.28 9.15
C GLY A 439 9.95 -17.68 9.16
N THR A 440 9.58 -18.57 10.10
CA THR A 440 8.20 -19.03 10.29
C THR A 440 7.24 -17.88 10.60
N TYR A 441 7.65 -16.93 11.45
CA TYR A 441 6.84 -15.76 11.77
C TYR A 441 6.59 -14.89 10.54
N ARG A 442 7.64 -14.58 9.77
CA ARG A 442 7.53 -13.80 8.52
C ARG A 442 6.58 -14.49 7.53
N ALA A 443 6.77 -15.79 7.31
CA ALA A 443 5.89 -16.60 6.45
C ALA A 443 4.43 -16.54 6.91
N PHE A 444 4.21 -16.65 8.22
CA PHE A 444 2.87 -16.65 8.81
C PHE A 444 2.16 -15.31 8.66
N ARG A 445 2.90 -14.20 8.78
CA ARG A 445 2.37 -12.84 8.58
C ARG A 445 2.17 -12.48 7.12
N GLY A 446 2.90 -13.10 6.19
CA GLY A 446 2.67 -12.98 4.75
C GLY A 446 1.35 -13.60 4.26
N ARG A 447 0.64 -14.35 5.12
CA ARG A 447 -0.62 -15.01 4.77
C ARG A 447 -1.76 -14.02 4.67
N ARG A 448 -2.64 -14.26 3.71
CA ARG A 448 -3.89 -13.49 3.56
C ARG A 448 -4.89 -13.89 4.65
N SER A 449 -5.53 -12.89 5.24
CA SER A 449 -6.58 -13.10 6.24
C SER A 449 -7.87 -13.65 5.62
N LEU A 450 -8.48 -14.62 6.28
CA LEU A 450 -9.83 -15.11 5.96
C LEU A 450 -10.92 -14.07 6.29
N LEU A 451 -12.05 -14.17 5.58
CA LEU A 451 -13.29 -13.55 5.99
C LEU A 451 -13.88 -14.39 7.13
N LEU A 452 -14.00 -13.78 8.30
CA LEU A 452 -14.53 -14.42 9.50
C LEU A 452 -15.82 -13.74 9.95
N LEU A 453 -16.80 -14.55 10.34
CA LEU A 453 -18.09 -14.10 10.86
C LEU A 453 -18.27 -14.63 12.28
N ASN A 454 -19.31 -14.17 12.98
CA ASN A 454 -19.68 -14.63 14.33
C ASN A 454 -18.56 -14.47 15.39
N LEU A 455 -17.79 -13.38 15.30
CA LEU A 455 -16.65 -13.10 16.19
C LEU A 455 -15.56 -14.18 16.19
N GLN A 456 -15.49 -15.02 15.14
CA GLN A 456 -14.40 -15.97 15.00
C GLN A 456 -13.06 -15.25 14.81
N HIS A 457 -11.98 -15.89 15.27
CA HIS A 457 -10.61 -15.38 15.16
C HIS A 457 -9.81 -16.21 14.16
N GLN A 458 -8.83 -15.56 13.53
CA GLN A 458 -7.85 -16.23 12.69
C GLN A 458 -7.01 -17.17 13.55
N VAL A 459 -6.51 -18.26 12.95
CA VAL A 459 -5.48 -19.09 13.59
C VAL A 459 -4.31 -18.21 14.02
N ARG A 460 -3.84 -18.42 15.25
CA ARG A 460 -2.68 -17.75 15.84
C ARG A 460 -1.40 -18.53 15.52
N ILE A 461 -0.25 -17.88 15.66
CA ILE A 461 1.01 -18.52 15.26
C ILE A 461 1.38 -19.64 16.24
N GLU A 462 1.07 -19.43 17.52
CA GLU A 462 1.23 -20.40 18.60
C GLU A 462 0.27 -21.60 18.45
N GLU A 463 -0.73 -21.51 17.57
CA GLU A 463 -1.60 -22.65 17.26
C GLU A 463 -0.98 -23.62 16.24
N LEU A 464 0.14 -23.27 15.59
CA LEU A 464 0.80 -24.16 14.63
C LEU A 464 1.46 -25.35 15.33
N PRO A 465 1.34 -26.59 14.80
CA PRO A 465 1.91 -27.78 15.43
C PRO A 465 3.40 -27.64 15.78
N TRP A 466 4.22 -27.20 14.81
CA TRP A 466 5.66 -27.07 15.01
C TRP A 466 6.06 -25.95 15.99
N LEU A 467 5.28 -24.86 16.09
CA LEU A 467 5.54 -23.84 17.12
C LEU A 467 5.15 -24.30 18.53
N ARG A 468 4.11 -25.13 18.65
CA ARG A 468 3.75 -25.74 19.94
C ARG A 468 4.82 -26.69 20.42
N SER A 469 5.34 -27.53 19.52
CA SER A 469 6.39 -28.51 19.85
C SER A 469 7.65 -27.85 20.40
N VAL A 470 8.03 -26.66 19.92
CA VAL A 470 9.21 -25.94 20.42
C VAL A 470 8.90 -24.93 21.53
N SER A 471 7.67 -24.89 22.05
CA SER A 471 7.27 -23.88 23.04
C SER A 471 7.99 -24.02 24.38
N ALA A 472 8.35 -25.25 24.78
CA ALA A 472 9.12 -25.54 25.98
C ALA A 472 10.59 -25.08 25.90
N HIS A 473 11.09 -24.83 24.68
CA HIS A 473 12.46 -24.39 24.40
C HIS A 473 12.64 -22.87 24.39
N ARG A 474 11.61 -22.14 24.82
CA ARG A 474 11.69 -20.68 25.02
C ARG A 474 12.45 -20.39 26.32
N SER A 475 13.39 -19.48 26.25
CA SER A 475 14.04 -18.89 27.41
C SER A 475 13.01 -18.21 28.30
N THR A 476 13.14 -18.41 29.60
CA THR A 476 12.39 -17.69 30.65
C THR A 476 13.13 -16.42 31.10
N ASP A 477 14.19 -16.02 30.38
CA ASP A 477 14.98 -14.83 30.68
C ASP A 477 14.12 -13.55 30.61
N PRO A 478 14.08 -12.74 31.68
CA PRO A 478 13.46 -11.41 31.69
C PRO A 478 13.87 -10.53 30.49
N GLY A 479 15.09 -10.68 29.98
CA GLY A 479 15.58 -9.88 28.85
C GLY A 479 14.73 -10.00 27.57
N ALA A 480 14.03 -11.12 27.35
CA ALA A 480 13.13 -11.29 26.21
C ALA A 480 11.81 -10.50 26.36
N HIS A 481 11.33 -10.32 27.60
CA HIS A 481 10.17 -9.50 27.90
C HIS A 481 10.49 -8.01 27.71
N ASP A 482 11.65 -7.57 28.23
CA ASP A 482 12.13 -6.18 28.12
C ASP A 482 12.31 -5.77 26.65
N GLN A 483 12.87 -6.66 25.82
CA GLN A 483 13.00 -6.41 24.37
C GLN A 483 11.64 -6.25 23.68
N ALA A 484 10.64 -7.04 24.08
CA ALA A 484 9.29 -6.93 23.53
C ALA A 484 8.59 -5.65 23.98
N GLU A 485 8.76 -5.24 25.24
CA GLU A 485 8.25 -3.98 25.79
C GLU A 485 8.86 -2.78 25.05
N GLU A 486 10.18 -2.77 24.88
CA GLU A 486 10.88 -1.72 24.15
C GLU A 486 10.43 -1.66 22.68
N ALA A 487 10.30 -2.83 22.04
CA ALA A 487 9.84 -2.90 20.65
C ALA A 487 8.41 -2.36 20.48
N VAL A 488 7.47 -2.70 21.37
CA VAL A 488 6.09 -2.19 21.27
C VAL A 488 6.02 -0.70 21.58
N ARG A 489 6.82 -0.21 22.54
CA ARG A 489 6.93 1.21 22.87
C ARG A 489 7.46 2.02 21.69
N ARG A 490 8.63 1.64 21.16
CA ARG A 490 9.26 2.30 20.01
C ARG A 490 8.36 2.28 18.78
N LEU A 491 7.71 1.16 18.50
CA LEU A 491 6.77 1.05 17.37
C LEU A 491 5.52 1.91 17.56
N GLY A 492 4.95 1.92 18.77
CA GLY A 492 3.79 2.75 19.11
C GLY A 492 4.10 4.25 19.00
N GLU A 493 5.25 4.67 19.54
CA GLU A 493 5.75 6.05 19.42
C GLU A 493 5.98 6.45 17.97
N LEU A 494 6.61 5.59 17.16
CA LEU A 494 6.83 5.85 15.75
C LEU A 494 5.51 5.98 14.98
N ALA A 495 4.55 5.08 15.21
CA ALA A 495 3.26 5.10 14.53
C ALA A 495 2.48 6.38 14.83
N VAL A 496 2.41 6.78 16.11
CA VAL A 496 1.70 7.99 16.54
C VAL A 496 2.43 9.27 16.11
N SER A 497 3.78 9.29 16.17
CA SER A 497 4.56 10.47 15.80
C SER A 497 4.58 10.71 14.29
N ALA A 498 4.73 9.66 13.48
CA ALA A 498 4.82 9.78 12.03
C ALA A 498 3.45 9.92 11.35
N PHE A 499 2.40 9.35 11.95
CA PHE A 499 1.06 9.30 11.37
C PHE A 499 -0.05 9.69 12.38
N PRO A 500 0.04 10.85 13.06
CA PRO A 500 -0.87 11.23 14.16
C PRO A 500 -2.32 11.42 13.73
N ALA A 501 -2.59 11.52 12.44
CA ALA A 501 -3.94 11.72 11.90
C ALA A 501 -4.61 10.43 11.42
N THR A 502 -3.92 9.28 11.49
CA THR A 502 -4.32 8.03 10.83
C THR A 502 -4.64 6.95 11.86
N VAL A 503 -5.81 6.34 11.74
CA VAL A 503 -6.18 5.18 12.58
C VAL A 503 -5.17 4.05 12.35
N LEU A 504 -4.73 3.38 13.42
CA LEU A 504 -3.79 2.27 13.32
C LEU A 504 -4.36 1.15 12.44
N PRO A 505 -3.70 0.78 11.33
CA PRO A 505 -4.20 -0.28 10.46
C PRO A 505 -4.25 -1.62 11.18
N ASN A 506 -5.25 -2.45 10.85
CA ASN A 506 -5.41 -3.78 11.46
C ASN A 506 -4.14 -4.66 11.43
N PRO A 507 -3.32 -4.67 10.36
CA PRO A 507 -2.05 -5.40 10.39
C PRO A 507 -1.09 -4.87 11.47
N LEU A 508 -0.99 -3.55 11.66
CA LEU A 508 -0.17 -2.95 12.71
C LEU A 508 -0.70 -3.27 14.11
N VAL A 509 -2.03 -3.18 14.29
CA VAL A 509 -2.71 -3.56 15.54
C VAL A 509 -2.40 -5.01 15.93
N ARG A 510 -2.32 -5.92 14.95
CA ARG A 510 -1.96 -7.33 15.20
C ARG A 510 -0.52 -7.50 15.69
N GLU A 511 0.42 -6.76 15.11
CA GLU A 511 1.83 -6.78 15.52
C GLU A 511 2.02 -6.18 16.91
N LEU A 512 1.40 -5.03 17.19
CA LEU A 512 1.37 -4.43 18.53
C LEU A 512 0.74 -5.38 19.56
N SER A 513 -0.32 -6.10 19.18
CA SER A 513 -0.93 -7.12 20.04
C SER A 513 -0.04 -8.32 20.30
N GLN A 514 0.84 -8.68 19.35
CA GLN A 514 1.80 -9.76 19.56
C GLN A 514 2.85 -9.34 20.58
N LEU A 515 3.50 -8.19 20.36
CA LEU A 515 4.52 -7.67 21.26
C LEU A 515 3.95 -7.38 22.64
N GLY A 516 2.77 -6.76 22.73
CA GLY A 516 2.11 -6.47 24.01
C GLY A 516 1.69 -7.72 24.80
N ARG A 517 1.45 -8.86 24.14
CA ARG A 517 1.27 -10.15 24.81
C ARG A 517 2.59 -10.72 25.31
N GLN A 518 3.64 -10.66 24.50
CA GLN A 518 4.97 -11.13 24.88
C GLN A 518 5.55 -10.31 26.05
N ALA A 519 5.27 -9.01 26.08
CA ALA A 519 5.63 -8.10 27.17
C ALA A 519 4.61 -8.09 28.33
N GLU A 520 3.56 -8.92 28.27
CA GLU A 520 2.53 -9.05 29.33
C GLU A 520 1.83 -7.73 29.75
N LEU A 521 1.77 -6.73 28.86
CA LEU A 521 1.29 -5.37 29.17
C LEU A 521 -0.23 -5.25 29.35
N GLY A 522 -0.98 -6.33 29.11
CA GLY A 522 -2.44 -6.33 29.22
C GLY A 522 -3.12 -5.35 28.25
N THR A 523 -2.65 -5.27 27.01
CA THR A 523 -3.11 -4.33 25.97
C THR A 523 -4.31 -4.87 25.16
N PRO A 524 -5.56 -4.38 25.37
CA PRO A 524 -6.73 -4.86 24.63
C PRO A 524 -6.87 -4.16 23.28
N PHE A 525 -5.88 -4.27 22.40
CA PHE A 525 -5.94 -3.58 21.11
C PHE A 525 -7.14 -4.05 20.27
N VAL A 526 -7.90 -3.09 19.74
CA VAL A 526 -9.13 -3.29 18.97
C VAL A 526 -8.92 -3.03 17.49
N GLU A 527 -9.56 -3.82 16.63
CA GLU A 527 -9.49 -3.68 15.18
C GLU A 527 -10.47 -2.63 14.64
N GLU A 528 -10.14 -2.00 13.51
CA GLU A 528 -11.12 -1.31 12.66
C GLU A 528 -12.05 -2.35 12.05
N LEU A 529 -13.34 -2.25 12.39
CA LEU A 529 -14.38 -3.16 11.92
C LEU A 529 -14.93 -2.71 10.57
N ALA A 530 -15.19 -3.68 9.69
CA ALA A 530 -15.78 -3.44 8.39
C ALA A 530 -17.32 -3.37 8.49
N ALA A 531 -17.89 -2.22 8.11
CA ALA A 531 -19.32 -1.93 8.31
C ALA A 531 -20.27 -2.81 7.49
N ASP A 532 -19.81 -3.35 6.37
CA ASP A 532 -20.57 -4.24 5.48
C ASP A 532 -20.73 -5.67 6.02
N ILE A 533 -19.88 -6.08 6.95
CA ILE A 533 -19.93 -7.41 7.60
C ILE A 533 -20.15 -7.32 9.11
N PHE A 534 -20.42 -6.12 9.63
CA PHE A 534 -20.64 -5.89 11.05
C PHE A 534 -21.97 -6.50 11.52
N MET A 535 -21.90 -7.29 12.59
CA MET A 535 -23.03 -8.09 13.09
C MET A 535 -23.79 -7.43 14.24
N GLY A 536 -23.54 -6.14 14.52
CA GLY A 536 -24.21 -5.40 15.58
C GLY A 536 -23.74 -5.77 16.99
N THR A 537 -22.53 -6.31 17.14
CA THR A 537 -21.96 -6.67 18.45
C THR A 537 -20.43 -6.56 18.44
N PHE A 538 -19.83 -6.49 19.63
CA PHE A 538 -18.39 -6.33 19.83
C PHE A 538 -17.85 -7.46 20.70
N SER A 539 -16.57 -7.79 20.54
CA SER A 539 -15.88 -8.68 21.47
C SER A 539 -15.61 -7.98 22.81
N PRO A 540 -15.47 -8.72 23.93
CA PRO A 540 -15.26 -8.15 25.26
C PRO A 540 -14.11 -7.14 25.37
N LYS A 541 -13.06 -7.29 24.57
CA LYS A 541 -11.90 -6.39 24.60
C LYS A 541 -12.23 -4.94 24.24
N PHE A 542 -13.31 -4.69 23.50
CA PHE A 542 -13.74 -3.31 23.20
C PHE A 542 -14.17 -2.57 24.46
N LEU A 543 -14.88 -3.23 25.37
CA LEU A 543 -15.25 -2.63 26.66
C LEU A 543 -14.02 -2.41 27.55
N VAL A 544 -13.06 -3.35 27.54
CA VAL A 544 -11.80 -3.19 28.28
C VAL A 544 -10.98 -2.00 27.74
N ALA A 545 -10.89 -1.84 26.43
CA ALA A 545 -10.21 -0.70 25.80
C ALA A 545 -10.93 0.63 26.11
N ALA A 546 -12.26 0.64 26.09
CA ALA A 546 -13.04 1.82 26.44
C ALA A 546 -12.89 2.21 27.92
N ARG A 547 -12.76 1.23 28.83
CA ARG A 547 -12.43 1.49 30.24
C ARG A 547 -11.06 2.16 30.37
N ILE A 548 -10.05 1.68 29.64
CA ILE A 548 -8.72 2.31 29.66
C ILE A 548 -8.79 3.77 29.17
N ALA A 549 -9.61 4.05 28.16
CA ALA A 549 -9.85 5.43 27.73
C ALA A 549 -10.56 6.26 28.80
N ALA A 550 -11.53 5.69 29.51
CA ALA A 550 -12.21 6.34 30.63
C ALA A 550 -11.25 6.72 31.76
N ASP A 551 -10.34 5.81 32.11
CA ASP A 551 -9.34 6.04 33.17
C ASP A 551 -8.35 7.16 32.81
N LEU A 552 -8.08 7.37 31.51
CA LEU A 552 -7.15 8.39 31.03
C LEU A 552 -7.81 9.75 30.77
N LEU A 553 -9.06 9.77 30.30
CA LEU A 553 -9.67 10.95 29.67
C LEU A 553 -10.83 11.56 30.46
N GLU A 554 -11.12 11.09 31.67
CA GLU A 554 -12.11 11.73 32.53
C GLU A 554 -11.75 13.20 32.83
N GLY A 555 -12.75 14.08 32.74
CA GLY A 555 -12.60 15.53 32.86
C GLY A 555 -11.94 16.20 31.65
N SER A 556 -11.64 15.48 30.58
CA SER A 556 -10.86 16.01 29.44
C SER A 556 -11.73 16.75 28.41
N LEU A 557 -11.05 17.44 27.47
CA LEU A 557 -11.71 18.05 26.31
C LEU A 557 -12.37 16.99 25.42
N TYR A 558 -11.76 15.81 25.28
CA TYR A 558 -12.29 14.71 24.47
C TYR A 558 -13.62 14.18 25.02
N GLU A 559 -13.69 13.96 26.34
CA GLU A 559 -14.93 13.54 27.02
C GLU A 559 -16.06 14.54 26.75
N ARG A 560 -15.80 15.83 27.02
CA ARG A 560 -16.80 16.89 26.87
C ARG A 560 -17.25 17.05 25.41
N TYR A 561 -16.33 16.96 24.45
CA TYR A 561 -16.64 17.15 23.03
C TYR A 561 -17.54 16.03 22.49
N TYR A 562 -17.30 14.79 22.90
CA TYR A 562 -18.10 13.66 22.48
C TYR A 562 -19.29 13.36 23.39
N GLY A 563 -19.40 14.02 24.56
CA GLY A 563 -20.45 13.80 25.54
C GLY A 563 -20.46 12.37 26.03
N ILE A 564 -19.32 11.90 26.56
CA ILE A 564 -19.14 10.52 27.03
C ILE A 564 -19.40 10.46 28.53
N ASP A 565 -20.19 9.49 28.99
CA ASP A 565 -20.31 9.15 30.41
C ASP A 565 -19.27 8.08 30.77
N TYR A 566 -18.09 8.51 31.21
CA TYR A 566 -17.02 7.59 31.59
C TYR A 566 -17.31 6.85 32.90
N ALA A 567 -18.07 7.44 33.82
CA ALA A 567 -18.46 6.78 35.06
C ALA A 567 -19.38 5.58 34.79
N GLY A 568 -20.42 5.76 33.96
CA GLY A 568 -21.29 4.68 33.51
C GLY A 568 -20.54 3.60 32.75
N LEU A 569 -19.57 3.97 31.91
CA LEU A 569 -18.74 3.03 31.17
C LEU A 569 -17.85 2.16 32.08
N ARG A 570 -17.28 2.74 33.15
CA ARG A 570 -16.53 1.97 34.15
C ARG A 570 -17.43 1.02 34.92
N ALA A 571 -18.59 1.47 35.36
CA ALA A 571 -19.57 0.63 36.06
C ALA A 571 -19.96 -0.59 35.20
N MET A 572 -20.20 -0.39 33.91
CA MET A 572 -20.46 -1.44 32.93
C MET A 572 -19.31 -2.46 32.84
N ALA A 573 -18.06 -1.99 32.78
CA ALA A 573 -16.89 -2.87 32.72
C ALA A 573 -16.71 -3.70 34.00
N VAL A 574 -16.96 -3.11 35.17
CA VAL A 574 -16.93 -3.82 36.46
C VAL A 574 -18.01 -4.89 36.52
N ALA A 575 -19.25 -4.57 36.12
CA ALA A 575 -20.35 -5.52 36.10
C ALA A 575 -20.07 -6.73 35.20
N GLN A 576 -19.53 -6.51 33.99
CA GLN A 576 -19.18 -7.60 33.08
C GLN A 576 -18.05 -8.48 33.63
N ALA A 577 -17.07 -7.89 34.33
CA ALA A 577 -15.99 -8.65 34.97
C ALA A 577 -16.53 -9.54 36.11
N ALA A 578 -17.42 -9.00 36.95
CA ALA A 578 -18.07 -9.75 38.02
C ALA A 578 -18.93 -10.91 37.47
N GLU A 579 -19.72 -10.67 36.43
CA GLU A 579 -20.52 -11.70 35.76
C GLU A 579 -19.65 -12.82 35.17
N THR A 580 -18.50 -12.45 34.58
CA THR A 580 -17.53 -13.41 34.05
C THR A 580 -16.93 -14.29 35.15
N ALA A 581 -16.56 -13.69 36.29
CA ALA A 581 -16.03 -14.41 37.43
C ALA A 581 -17.07 -15.39 38.02
N LEU A 582 -18.33 -14.96 38.17
CA LEU A 582 -19.43 -15.80 38.66
C LEU A 582 -19.74 -16.99 37.75
N ARG A 583 -19.67 -16.80 36.43
CA ARG A 583 -19.97 -17.86 35.45
C ARG A 583 -18.82 -18.84 35.23
N GLY A 584 -17.61 -18.54 35.70
CA GLY A 584 -16.40 -19.33 35.46
C GLY A 584 -16.00 -19.43 33.98
N ARG A 585 -16.61 -18.63 33.09
CA ARG A 585 -16.30 -18.60 31.65
C ARG A 585 -16.40 -17.18 31.09
N PRO A 586 -15.46 -16.76 30.21
CA PRO A 586 -15.51 -15.45 29.56
C PRO A 586 -16.78 -15.23 28.75
N SER A 587 -17.33 -14.02 28.78
CA SER A 587 -18.36 -13.63 27.82
C SER A 587 -17.82 -13.70 26.39
N ARG A 588 -18.68 -14.06 25.43
CA ARG A 588 -18.32 -14.09 24.00
C ARG A 588 -18.49 -12.71 23.33
N SER A 589 -19.27 -11.83 23.93
CA SER A 589 -19.66 -10.51 23.42
C SER A 589 -19.76 -9.48 24.54
N ALA A 590 -19.72 -8.20 24.18
CA ALA A 590 -20.03 -7.08 25.08
C ALA A 590 -21.37 -6.46 24.66
N GLU A 591 -22.49 -7.03 25.15
CA GLU A 591 -23.85 -6.65 24.73
C GLU A 591 -24.22 -5.24 25.17
N GLN A 592 -24.03 -4.91 26.46
CA GLN A 592 -24.31 -3.56 26.99
C GLN A 592 -23.46 -2.48 26.30
N PHE A 593 -22.21 -2.82 25.93
CA PHE A 593 -21.35 -1.90 25.17
C PHE A 593 -21.88 -1.68 23.74
N ALA A 594 -22.41 -2.74 23.10
CA ALA A 594 -23.01 -2.64 21.78
C ALA A 594 -24.31 -1.80 21.81
N GLU A 595 -25.13 -1.94 22.85
CA GLU A 595 -26.32 -1.14 23.09
C GLU A 595 -25.98 0.35 23.27
N LEU A 596 -24.99 0.66 24.12
CA LEU A 596 -24.49 2.03 24.29
C LEU A 596 -24.02 2.64 22.95
N CYS A 597 -23.28 1.89 22.14
CA CYS A 597 -22.84 2.36 20.83
C CYS A 597 -24.02 2.61 19.88
N ALA A 598 -25.06 1.75 19.91
CA ALA A 598 -26.25 1.89 19.09
C ALA A 598 -27.09 3.10 19.49
N GLU A 599 -27.30 3.30 20.80
CA GLU A 599 -28.01 4.44 21.37
C GLU A 599 -27.33 5.76 20.97
N ARG A 600 -26.01 5.86 21.18
CA ARG A 600 -25.22 7.04 20.78
C ARG A 600 -25.21 7.30 19.28
N ALA A 601 -25.41 6.26 18.47
CA ALA A 601 -25.52 6.37 17.02
C ALA A 601 -26.94 6.72 16.55
N GLY A 602 -27.92 6.83 17.45
CA GLY A 602 -29.33 7.05 17.12
C GLY A 602 -29.97 5.87 16.38
N SER A 603 -29.40 4.67 16.52
CA SER A 603 -29.82 3.47 15.79
C SER A 603 -30.66 2.55 16.67
N LYS A 604 -31.79 2.07 16.16
CA LYS A 604 -32.68 1.13 16.86
C LYS A 604 -32.36 -0.31 16.44
N GLY A 605 -31.36 -0.90 17.09
CA GLY A 605 -31.02 -2.33 16.91
C GLY A 605 -30.15 -2.64 15.68
N ARG A 606 -30.16 -3.92 15.28
CA ARG A 606 -29.31 -4.43 14.18
C ARG A 606 -29.75 -3.88 12.83
N SER A 607 -28.78 -3.49 12.00
CA SER A 607 -29.01 -3.00 10.64
C SER A 607 -28.16 -3.76 9.62
N TRP A 608 -28.70 -3.89 8.41
CA TRP A 608 -27.99 -4.43 7.23
C TRP A 608 -27.43 -3.32 6.33
N ARG A 609 -27.68 -2.04 6.66
CA ARG A 609 -27.17 -0.89 5.90
C ARG A 609 -25.76 -0.54 6.38
N PRO A 610 -24.71 -0.63 5.52
CA PRO A 610 -23.34 -0.33 5.93
C PRO A 610 -23.16 1.08 6.50
N ALA A 611 -23.95 2.05 6.02
CA ALA A 611 -23.92 3.42 6.55
C ALA A 611 -24.37 3.51 8.02
N VAL A 612 -25.39 2.74 8.40
CA VAL A 612 -25.90 2.67 9.80
C VAL A 612 -24.93 1.88 10.67
N ASN A 613 -24.38 0.77 10.17
CA ASN A 613 -23.35 0.02 10.90
C ASN A 613 -22.10 0.88 11.14
N GLY A 614 -21.74 1.71 10.16
CA GLY A 614 -20.63 2.65 10.27
C GLY A 614 -20.81 3.69 11.37
N THR A 615 -22.03 4.20 11.61
CA THR A 615 -22.27 5.14 12.72
C THR A 615 -22.10 4.46 14.09
N VAL A 616 -22.53 3.20 14.23
CA VAL A 616 -22.34 2.41 15.46
C VAL A 616 -20.85 2.09 15.70
N ILE A 617 -20.13 1.67 14.65
CA ILE A 617 -18.69 1.41 14.72
C ILE A 617 -17.93 2.68 15.09
N GLU A 618 -18.32 3.83 14.54
CA GLU A 618 -17.72 5.12 14.88
C GLU A 618 -17.88 5.47 16.36
N GLN A 619 -19.03 5.16 16.99
CA GLN A 619 -19.18 5.33 18.44
C GLN A 619 -18.23 4.44 19.22
N ALA A 620 -18.04 3.18 18.82
CA ALA A 620 -17.05 2.32 19.46
C ALA A 620 -15.62 2.85 19.29
N GLN A 621 -15.28 3.41 18.13
CA GLN A 621 -13.98 4.06 17.90
C GLN A 621 -13.79 5.29 18.80
N ILE A 622 -14.84 6.08 19.01
CA ILE A 622 -14.81 7.24 19.92
C ILE A 622 -14.57 6.77 21.36
N LEU A 623 -15.37 5.83 21.85
CA LEU A 623 -15.31 5.34 23.23
C LEU A 623 -13.99 4.63 23.55
N THR A 624 -13.40 3.94 22.57
CA THR A 624 -12.12 3.24 22.74
C THR A 624 -10.90 4.09 22.39
N THR A 625 -11.10 5.33 21.91
CA THR A 625 -10.06 6.19 21.29
C THR A 625 -9.29 5.49 20.16
N HIS A 626 -9.86 4.40 19.65
CA HIS A 626 -9.25 3.47 18.72
C HIS A 626 -7.75 3.20 19.00
N ASN A 627 -7.47 2.72 20.22
CA ASN A 627 -6.17 2.29 20.75
C ASN A 627 -5.20 3.39 21.23
N LEU A 628 -5.48 4.68 21.03
CA LEU A 628 -4.58 5.73 21.51
C LEU A 628 -4.42 5.73 23.04
N ALA A 629 -5.53 5.61 23.79
CA ALA A 629 -5.46 5.48 25.25
C ALA A 629 -4.76 4.19 25.69
N THR A 630 -4.92 3.08 24.95
CA THR A 630 -4.19 1.84 25.23
C THR A 630 -2.68 2.02 25.05
N LEU A 631 -2.25 2.70 23.99
CA LEU A 631 -0.84 3.01 23.77
C LEU A 631 -0.27 3.91 24.88
N VAL A 632 -1.02 4.93 25.30
CA VAL A 632 -0.55 5.85 26.35
C VAL A 632 -0.53 5.17 27.72
N SER A 633 -1.64 4.55 28.15
CA SER A 633 -1.77 4.05 29.52
C SER A 633 -1.09 2.70 29.75
N ARG A 634 -1.01 1.83 28.74
CA ARG A 634 -0.44 0.47 28.88
C ARG A 634 0.96 0.35 28.29
N VAL A 635 1.18 0.93 27.10
CA VAL A 635 2.49 0.89 26.43
C VAL A 635 3.40 2.06 26.85
N ARG A 636 2.83 3.12 27.45
CA ARG A 636 3.57 4.29 27.97
C ARG A 636 4.35 5.03 26.89
N ILE A 637 3.74 5.19 25.71
CA ILE A 637 4.36 5.97 24.62
C ILE A 637 4.51 7.44 25.02
N ALA A 638 5.64 8.04 24.65
CA ALA A 638 5.90 9.47 24.82
C ALA A 638 6.43 10.06 23.49
N PRO A 639 5.54 10.60 22.62
CA PRO A 639 5.97 11.16 21.34
C PRO A 639 7.00 12.28 21.51
N PRO A 640 8.19 12.20 20.86
CA PRO A 640 9.28 13.17 21.09
C PRO A 640 8.93 14.62 20.76
N ALA A 641 8.01 14.85 19.82
CA ALA A 641 7.57 16.19 19.44
C ALA A 641 6.53 16.81 20.42
N GLY A 642 6.03 16.02 21.37
CA GLY A 642 4.97 16.40 22.30
C GLY A 642 3.56 16.39 21.68
N TRP A 643 2.55 16.33 22.54
CA TRP A 643 1.14 16.20 22.13
C TRP A 643 0.63 17.43 21.36
N ALA A 644 1.11 18.63 21.70
CA ALA A 644 0.73 19.86 21.03
C ALA A 644 1.15 19.90 19.55
N ALA A 645 2.33 19.35 19.21
CA ALA A 645 2.78 19.25 17.83
C ALA A 645 1.90 18.28 17.03
N LEU A 646 1.61 17.11 17.59
CA LEU A 646 0.75 16.12 16.95
C LEU A 646 -0.67 16.66 16.71
N ALA A 647 -1.23 17.42 17.66
CA ALA A 647 -2.53 18.08 17.47
C ALA A 647 -2.54 19.05 16.26
N ARG A 648 -1.45 19.81 16.05
CA ARG A 648 -1.32 20.70 14.88
C ARG A 648 -1.24 19.89 13.58
N ASP A 649 -0.46 18.82 13.55
CA ASP A 649 -0.33 17.93 12.39
C ASP A 649 -1.66 17.24 12.02
N CYS A 650 -2.45 16.86 13.03
CA CYS A 650 -3.81 16.37 12.83
C CYS A 650 -4.69 17.44 12.18
N PHE A 651 -4.66 18.68 12.69
CA PHE A 651 -5.46 19.77 12.13
C PHE A 651 -5.08 20.08 10.67
N ASP A 652 -3.78 20.14 10.36
CA ASP A 652 -3.28 20.27 8.99
C ASP A 652 -3.81 19.16 8.08
N THR A 653 -3.86 17.93 8.61
CA THR A 653 -4.43 16.78 7.90
C THR A 653 -5.93 16.92 7.68
N VAL A 654 -6.69 17.36 8.68
CA VAL A 654 -8.13 17.68 8.56
C VAL A 654 -8.34 18.70 7.43
N CYS A 655 -7.61 19.82 7.44
CA CYS A 655 -7.72 20.85 6.41
C CYS A 655 -7.40 20.28 5.01
N ARG A 656 -6.33 19.48 4.87
CA ARG A 656 -5.96 18.84 3.60
C ARG A 656 -7.04 17.88 3.09
N LEU A 657 -7.61 17.05 3.95
CA LEU A 657 -8.67 16.09 3.59
C LEU A 657 -9.96 16.81 3.22
N VAL A 658 -10.35 17.84 3.96
CA VAL A 658 -11.49 18.70 3.61
C VAL A 658 -11.24 19.40 2.28
N ASN A 659 -10.04 19.91 2.00
CA ASN A 659 -9.76 20.54 0.71
C ASN A 659 -9.91 19.56 -0.47
N ARG A 660 -9.59 18.28 -0.28
CA ARG A 660 -9.80 17.23 -1.31
C ARG A 660 -11.27 16.97 -1.63
N THR A 661 -12.20 17.43 -0.78
CA THR A 661 -13.63 17.35 -1.04
C THR A 661 -14.14 18.44 -1.99
N ALA A 662 -13.26 19.32 -2.51
CA ALA A 662 -13.61 20.37 -3.48
C ALA A 662 -14.09 19.85 -4.85
N GLY A 663 -13.71 18.62 -5.23
CA GLY A 663 -14.19 17.93 -6.44
C GLY A 663 -15.39 17.02 -6.16
N THR A 664 -15.51 15.88 -6.85
CA THR A 664 -16.51 14.85 -6.52
C THR A 664 -16.22 14.29 -5.11
N PRO A 665 -17.01 14.64 -4.08
CA PRO A 665 -16.66 14.30 -2.71
C PRO A 665 -16.81 12.80 -2.50
N THR A 666 -15.72 12.11 -2.20
CA THR A 666 -15.78 10.70 -1.81
C THR A 666 -16.20 10.62 -0.33
N PRO A 667 -17.15 9.74 0.05
CA PRO A 667 -17.51 9.53 1.45
C PRO A 667 -16.31 9.22 2.37
N SER A 668 -15.24 8.63 1.81
CA SER A 668 -14.00 8.35 2.53
C SER A 668 -13.27 9.60 3.02
N ALA A 669 -13.25 10.70 2.25
CA ALA A 669 -12.49 11.88 2.65
C ALA A 669 -13.07 12.56 3.91
N VAL A 670 -14.39 12.54 4.09
CA VAL A 670 -15.05 13.04 5.30
C VAL A 670 -14.79 12.10 6.48
N LYS A 671 -14.88 10.79 6.26
CA LYS A 671 -14.54 9.77 7.26
C LYS A 671 -13.11 9.94 7.78
N ASP A 672 -12.15 10.08 6.86
CA ASP A 672 -10.74 10.25 7.21
C ASP A 672 -10.49 11.59 7.92
N ALA A 673 -11.20 12.66 7.54
CA ALA A 673 -11.12 13.94 8.24
C ALA A 673 -11.66 13.83 9.68
N ALA A 674 -12.73 13.06 9.90
CA ALA A 674 -13.26 12.79 11.24
C ALA A 674 -12.31 11.92 12.07
N TYR A 675 -11.55 10.99 11.46
CA TYR A 675 -10.46 10.29 12.15
C TYR A 675 -9.38 11.24 12.61
N ALA A 676 -8.86 12.08 11.71
CA ALA A 676 -7.84 13.06 12.04
C ALA A 676 -8.31 14.04 13.13
N TRP A 677 -9.57 14.47 13.08
CA TRP A 677 -10.19 15.31 14.10
C TRP A 677 -10.27 14.62 15.47
N ARG A 678 -10.64 13.33 15.52
CA ARG A 678 -10.64 12.56 16.77
C ARG A 678 -9.27 12.49 17.41
N GLN A 679 -8.24 12.21 16.61
CA GLN A 679 -6.86 12.15 17.12
C GLN A 679 -6.37 13.51 17.59
N MET A 680 -6.72 14.59 16.88
CA MET A 680 -6.45 15.95 17.32
C MET A 680 -7.03 16.22 18.72
N LEU A 681 -8.31 15.89 18.94
CA LEU A 681 -8.96 16.08 20.23
C LEU A 681 -8.35 15.22 21.34
N PHE A 682 -7.90 14.00 21.01
CA PHE A 682 -7.19 13.15 21.94
C PHE A 682 -5.86 13.78 22.36
N HIS A 683 -5.04 14.23 21.40
CA HIS A 683 -3.77 14.89 21.69
C HIS A 683 -3.94 16.19 22.47
N LEU A 684 -4.93 17.02 22.12
CA LEU A 684 -5.29 18.23 22.88
C LEU A 684 -5.70 17.92 24.33
N SER A 685 -6.28 16.75 24.58
CA SER A 685 -6.69 16.32 25.92
C SER A 685 -5.52 15.87 26.79
N LEU A 686 -4.39 15.52 26.18
CA LEU A 686 -3.14 15.18 26.89
C LEU A 686 -2.17 16.36 27.00
N CYS A 687 -2.49 17.51 26.39
CA CYS A 687 -1.72 18.74 26.54
C CYS A 687 -1.95 19.36 27.91
N GLU A 688 -0.92 20.01 28.44
CA GLU A 688 -1.10 20.94 29.56
C GLU A 688 -2.04 22.09 29.18
N GLU A 689 -2.60 22.77 30.17
CA GLU A 689 -3.61 23.81 29.92
C GLU A 689 -3.09 24.96 29.06
N ALA A 690 -1.88 25.47 29.35
CA ALA A 690 -1.27 26.54 28.56
C ALA A 690 -1.02 26.12 27.11
N GLU A 691 -0.51 24.89 26.89
CA GLU A 691 -0.30 24.35 25.55
C GLU A 691 -1.61 24.20 24.79
N ARG A 692 -2.65 23.66 25.44
CA ARG A 692 -3.98 23.48 24.85
C ARG A 692 -4.58 24.82 24.41
N VAL A 693 -4.50 25.85 25.25
CA VAL A 693 -4.96 27.21 24.91
C VAL A 693 -4.18 27.75 23.71
N ALA A 694 -2.86 27.59 23.69
CA ALA A 694 -2.02 28.05 22.59
C ALA A 694 -2.34 27.33 21.26
N VAL A 695 -2.59 26.01 21.29
CA VAL A 695 -2.97 25.26 20.08
C VAL A 695 -4.36 25.66 19.60
N LEU A 696 -5.34 25.84 20.50
CA LEU A 696 -6.68 26.30 20.12
C LEU A 696 -6.65 27.69 19.47
N ALA A 697 -5.90 28.64 20.03
CA ALA A 697 -5.70 29.96 19.44
C ALA A 697 -5.02 29.88 18.06
N TRP A 698 -4.02 28.99 17.92
CA TRP A 698 -3.37 28.73 16.64
C TRP A 698 -4.36 28.15 15.60
N ILE A 699 -5.19 27.18 15.97
CA ILE A 699 -6.23 26.60 15.09
C ILE A 699 -7.17 27.70 14.56
N GLU A 700 -7.59 28.61 15.43
CA GLU A 700 -8.46 29.73 15.04
C GLU A 700 -7.78 30.64 14.02
N ALA A 701 -6.58 31.15 14.35
CA ALA A 701 -5.80 32.01 13.47
C ALA A 701 -5.52 31.32 12.13
N ASP A 702 -5.14 30.05 12.17
CA ASP A 702 -4.81 29.27 10.99
C ASP A 702 -6.02 29.00 10.10
N SER A 703 -7.19 28.70 10.67
CA SER A 703 -8.43 28.46 9.93
C SER A 703 -8.83 29.65 9.03
N THR A 704 -8.48 30.88 9.43
CA THR A 704 -8.75 32.09 8.62
C THR A 704 -7.88 32.18 7.37
N ARG A 705 -6.71 31.55 7.37
CA ARG A 705 -5.74 31.52 6.26
C ARG A 705 -6.01 30.39 5.27
N ARG A 706 -6.92 29.45 5.58
CA ARG A 706 -7.26 28.33 4.70
C ARG A 706 -8.17 28.77 3.54
N THR A 707 -8.29 27.89 2.54
CA THR A 707 -9.15 28.15 1.38
C THR A 707 -10.59 28.43 1.81
N PRO A 708 -11.37 29.25 1.07
CA PRO A 708 -12.74 29.57 1.45
C PRO A 708 -13.62 28.34 1.68
N LEU A 709 -13.40 27.28 0.90
CA LEU A 709 -14.09 26.00 1.06
C LEU A 709 -13.79 25.34 2.41
N VAL A 710 -12.51 25.24 2.77
CA VAL A 710 -12.09 24.61 4.03
C VAL A 710 -12.67 25.37 5.22
N ARG A 711 -12.57 26.71 5.20
CA ARG A 711 -13.16 27.58 6.24
C ARG A 711 -14.66 27.35 6.37
N ALA A 712 -15.42 27.38 5.28
CA ALA A 712 -16.87 27.19 5.31
C ALA A 712 -17.25 25.79 5.84
N ARG A 713 -16.54 24.74 5.40
CA ARG A 713 -16.84 23.35 5.79
C ARG A 713 -16.45 23.02 7.22
N LEU A 714 -15.40 23.63 7.76
CA LEU A 714 -14.95 23.40 9.14
C LEU A 714 -15.57 24.34 10.16
N ALA A 715 -16.16 25.47 9.74
CA ALA A 715 -16.73 26.45 10.66
C ALA A 715 -17.68 25.84 11.71
N PRO A 716 -18.61 24.91 11.37
CA PRO A 716 -19.47 24.31 12.39
C PRO A 716 -18.73 23.46 13.43
N ALA A 717 -17.72 22.70 12.99
CA ALA A 717 -16.91 21.86 13.87
C ALA A 717 -16.01 22.70 14.79
N LEU A 718 -15.43 23.78 14.26
CA LEU A 718 -14.62 24.74 15.02
C LEU A 718 -15.45 25.52 16.03
N ALA A 719 -16.67 25.94 15.66
CA ALA A 719 -17.61 26.56 16.60
C ALA A 719 -17.98 25.60 17.74
N GLY A 720 -18.22 24.32 17.42
CA GLY A 720 -18.42 23.28 18.42
C GLY A 720 -17.21 23.07 19.35
N LEU A 721 -15.99 23.08 18.81
CA LEU A 721 -14.78 22.96 19.61
C LEU A 721 -14.63 24.13 20.60
N ARG A 722 -14.87 25.36 20.14
CA ARG A 722 -14.83 26.55 20.99
C ARG A 722 -15.88 26.49 22.10
N LEU A 723 -17.11 26.12 21.76
CA LEU A 723 -18.22 25.99 22.70
C LEU A 723 -17.87 25.03 23.84
N VAL A 724 -17.30 23.86 23.51
CA VAL A 724 -16.92 22.85 24.49
C VAL A 724 -15.68 23.25 25.29
N ALA A 725 -14.71 23.91 24.66
CA ALA A 725 -13.54 24.45 25.35
C ALA A 725 -13.93 25.52 26.38
N ALA A 726 -15.00 26.28 26.13
CA ALA A 726 -15.59 27.25 27.06
C ALA A 726 -16.49 26.61 28.15
N GLY A 727 -16.65 25.29 28.16
CA GLY A 727 -17.40 24.56 29.20
C GLY A 727 -18.88 24.30 28.89
N ALA A 728 -19.39 24.72 27.73
CA ALA A 728 -20.75 24.38 27.30
C ALA A 728 -20.81 23.00 26.62
N SER A 729 -22.02 22.49 26.38
CA SER A 729 -22.24 21.15 25.80
C SER A 729 -23.11 21.19 24.54
N PHE A 730 -22.98 20.15 23.72
CA PHE A 730 -23.92 19.90 22.62
C PHE A 730 -25.28 19.40 23.15
N GLY A 731 -26.34 19.61 22.38
CA GLY A 731 -27.61 18.91 22.55
C GLY A 731 -27.52 17.43 22.12
N PRO A 732 -28.59 16.64 22.33
CA PRO A 732 -28.61 15.20 22.03
C PRO A 732 -28.30 14.84 20.57
N ASP A 733 -28.64 15.72 19.63
CA ASP A 733 -28.38 15.57 18.20
C ASP A 733 -26.93 15.92 17.79
N GLY A 734 -26.10 16.33 18.75
CA GLY A 734 -24.72 16.76 18.52
C GLY A 734 -24.60 18.18 17.96
N THR A 735 -25.64 19.01 18.10
CA THR A 735 -25.62 20.42 17.67
C THR A 735 -25.86 21.38 18.83
N ALA A 736 -25.45 22.64 18.64
CA ALA A 736 -25.71 23.75 19.54
C ALA A 736 -25.84 25.05 18.73
N GLU A 737 -26.30 26.13 19.38
CA GLU A 737 -26.48 27.45 18.75
C GLU A 737 -27.30 27.39 17.44
N HIS A 738 -28.45 26.71 17.45
CA HIS A 738 -29.31 26.54 16.27
C HIS A 738 -28.58 25.89 15.08
N GLY A 739 -27.63 24.98 15.36
CA GLY A 739 -26.88 24.24 14.35
C GLY A 739 -25.63 24.94 13.84
N ARG A 740 -25.26 26.11 14.38
CA ARG A 740 -23.98 26.80 14.09
C ARG A 740 -22.79 26.06 14.66
N ALA A 741 -22.93 25.46 15.84
CA ALA A 741 -21.93 24.59 16.45
C ALA A 741 -22.34 23.13 16.26
N ARG A 742 -21.43 22.29 15.76
CA ARG A 742 -21.71 20.87 15.48
C ARG A 742 -20.55 19.97 15.86
N ARG A 743 -20.86 18.82 16.43
CA ARG A 743 -19.92 17.72 16.66
C ARG A 743 -19.52 17.09 15.31
N LEU A 744 -18.22 16.95 15.06
CA LEU A 744 -17.73 16.30 13.84
C LEU A 744 -17.67 14.78 14.02
N LEU A 745 -18.45 14.10 13.17
CA LEU A 745 -18.49 12.65 12.97
C LEU A 745 -18.21 12.36 11.49
N GLY A 746 -17.81 11.13 11.15
CA GLY A 746 -17.44 10.73 9.80
C GLY A 746 -18.54 9.98 9.06
N TRP A 747 -19.40 9.27 9.80
CA TRP A 747 -20.49 8.48 9.24
C TRP A 747 -21.84 9.20 9.34
N SER A 748 -22.70 8.94 8.37
CA SER A 748 -24.10 9.40 8.37
C SER A 748 -24.96 8.40 7.59
N ALA A 749 -26.17 8.13 8.09
CA ALA A 749 -27.16 7.28 7.42
C ALA A 749 -27.86 7.99 6.25
N ASP A 750 -28.03 9.32 6.35
CA ASP A 750 -28.90 10.12 5.47
C ASP A 750 -28.13 11.26 4.75
N GLY A 751 -26.81 11.11 4.65
CA GLY A 751 -25.91 12.08 4.03
C GLY A 751 -25.23 13.01 5.03
N HIS A 752 -23.97 13.36 4.77
CA HIS A 752 -23.16 14.15 5.70
C HIS A 752 -23.32 15.65 5.47
N TRP A 753 -23.62 16.43 6.52
CA TRP A 753 -23.89 17.88 6.46
C TRP A 753 -22.80 18.69 5.75
N MET A 754 -21.53 18.30 5.90
CA MET A 754 -20.39 18.97 5.25
C MET A 754 -20.46 18.92 3.72
N ARG A 755 -21.17 17.94 3.13
CA ARG A 755 -21.36 17.83 1.68
C ARG A 755 -22.37 18.84 1.14
N ALA A 756 -23.31 19.30 1.97
CA ALA A 756 -24.30 20.30 1.60
C ALA A 756 -23.72 21.74 1.56
N ILE A 757 -22.51 21.94 2.11
CA ILE A 757 -21.83 23.23 2.08
C ILE A 757 -21.07 23.36 0.75
N GLU A 758 -21.60 24.20 -0.14
CA GLU A 758 -20.99 24.54 -1.43
C GLU A 758 -19.81 25.53 -1.28
N ALA A 759 -18.90 25.52 -2.25
CA ALA A 759 -17.88 26.56 -2.34
C ALA A 759 -18.55 27.92 -2.60
N PRO A 760 -18.08 29.02 -1.98
CA PRO A 760 -18.56 30.35 -2.34
C PRO A 760 -18.29 30.59 -3.83
N LYS A 761 -19.36 30.76 -4.62
CA LYS A 761 -19.23 31.13 -6.04
C LYS A 761 -18.51 32.46 -6.09
N HIS A 762 -17.34 32.50 -6.74
CA HIS A 762 -16.68 33.77 -7.03
C HIS A 762 -17.58 34.54 -8.00
N ASN A 763 -18.26 35.56 -7.51
CA ASN A 763 -18.95 36.52 -8.36
C ASN A 763 -17.88 37.29 -9.16
N HIS A 764 -17.62 36.87 -10.39
CA HIS A 764 -17.01 37.72 -11.39
C HIS A 764 -18.06 38.72 -11.90
N THR A 765 -18.36 39.74 -11.09
CA THR A 765 -19.11 40.92 -11.54
C THR A 765 -18.56 42.15 -10.85
N ALA A 766 -17.47 42.71 -11.40
CA ALA A 766 -17.18 44.14 -11.41
C ALA A 766 -15.83 44.39 -12.09
N THR A 767 -15.85 44.70 -13.39
CA THR A 767 -15.10 45.80 -14.03
C THR A 767 -15.33 45.79 -15.53
N HIS A 768 -16.43 46.40 -15.96
CA HIS A 768 -16.49 47.15 -17.22
C HIS A 768 -17.51 48.27 -17.03
N ARG A 769 -17.03 49.40 -16.50
CA ARG A 769 -17.59 50.73 -16.68
C ARG A 769 -16.44 51.74 -16.56
N THR A 770 -15.72 51.94 -17.64
CA THR A 770 -15.54 53.21 -18.39
C THR A 770 -14.51 52.97 -19.48
#